data_AF-A0AAD2FL20-F1
#
_entry.id   AF-A0AAD2FL20-F1
#
_cell.length_a   1.000
_cell.length_b   1.000
_cell.length_c   1.000
_cell.angle_alpha   90.00
_cell.angle_beta   90.00
_cell.angle_gamma   90.00
#
_symmetry.space_group_name_H-M   'P 1'
#
loop_
_entity.id
_entity.type
_entity.pdbx_description
1 polymer ?
#
loop_
_entity_poly.entity_id
_entity_poly.type
_entity_poly.pdbx_seq_one_letter_code
_entity_poly.pdbx_strand_id
1 'polypeptide(L)'
;MLSLVPERPQTTVLVGGSNGTKTLQAILCDRTNPLNDGHVVRVVTRSPSQFADEQGKPKHWKCNEQHIRCNEVPLTIFPESLMTSWKTHMGAADSVLGYSDEDDPDEFGDAFDKAISGIGTMDDGGIADCIVLCCPVFAHLPILRRIARSLYRLDRKGLLLKSAKFGGNAPPLLVGSLYAAGGLDWQSRVAFAQERPSDFCGTWKRDLCLFGFKAFPFLAKSTEPGVVTLFGRFPELLVALSPPSPRARARARILLDRLLQAQTTGRYCEFLGIGAKEKVGGDGTAPVVDAAAAVAVAQMMQGTHKVGSSNVMLGKTSAKAISDTLPSDIMAKPMADYADPTGSIAFLTCTMNATNQWLHPCIMAAMFKDPNNPEASDKDGRIPWPLKEKKTPLPRFYSDGAAHPEAGQLITSIACAEVYPLLDSLDAFLSPSGMRTISSMHGGEPVGRMVVNTLGNSPAEIGERSGLTELVLKRAQGIPNSEDELPQMPSKDRLRFYNFFAFSMGFGLSHSHRIGHVLSPAERIKDENGNPTDYIRPIPTSRFFVDDLNHGLCVQLGLGEMFGFDLERDMPATLYVVRRLQKWMGKEFVLPSKQPGKKLVADARDLAETSTPQGFGVNSIQELRSFLQLSPIGEDGRILAEQRVLQSPLVGNQPQIRSKL
;
A
#
# COMPACT_ATOMS: atom_id res chain seq x y z
N MET A 1 -28.53 10.36 5.77
CA MET A 1 -27.24 11.03 5.50
C MET A 1 -27.51 12.15 4.53
N LEU A 2 -27.27 13.40 4.93
CA LEU A 2 -27.47 14.56 4.07
C LEU A 2 -26.51 14.49 2.88
N SER A 3 -27.07 14.69 1.68
CA SER A 3 -26.33 14.93 0.44
C SER A 3 -25.52 16.21 0.59
N LEU A 4 -24.29 16.10 1.10
CA LEU A 4 -23.30 17.16 1.12
C LEU A 4 -22.58 17.13 -0.24
N VAL A 5 -23.25 17.62 -1.29
CA VAL A 5 -22.53 17.98 -2.53
C VAL A 5 -21.63 19.16 -2.15
N PRO A 6 -20.29 19.03 -2.24
CA PRO A 6 -19.42 20.16 -1.93
C PRO A 6 -19.71 21.31 -2.91
N GLU A 7 -19.83 22.55 -2.41
CA GLU A 7 -20.03 23.75 -3.25
C GLU A 7 -18.89 23.98 -4.26
N ARG A 8 -17.76 23.28 -4.12
CA ARG A 8 -16.63 23.29 -5.06
C ARG A 8 -16.43 21.90 -5.68
N PRO A 9 -16.13 21.81 -6.98
CA PRO A 9 -15.66 20.58 -7.60
C PRO A 9 -14.48 19.94 -6.86
N GLN A 10 -14.49 18.61 -6.66
CA GLN A 10 -13.32 17.89 -6.17
C GLN A 10 -12.39 17.60 -7.35
N THR A 11 -11.11 17.96 -7.22
CA THR A 11 -10.10 17.67 -8.25
C THR A 11 -9.18 16.54 -7.80
N THR A 12 -9.11 15.48 -8.60
CA THR A 12 -8.28 14.28 -8.32
C THR A 12 -7.26 14.06 -9.44
N VAL A 13 -5.99 13.97 -9.06
CA VAL A 13 -4.89 13.60 -9.94
C VAL A 13 -4.60 12.11 -9.77
N LEU A 14 -4.82 11.32 -10.81
CA LEU A 14 -4.47 9.89 -10.86
C LEU A 14 -3.09 9.73 -11.51
N VAL A 15 -2.15 9.12 -10.79
CA VAL A 15 -0.78 8.95 -11.28
C VAL A 15 -0.49 7.50 -11.63
N GLY A 16 -0.09 7.24 -12.88
CA GLY A 16 0.24 5.91 -13.40
C GLY A 16 -0.74 5.39 -14.45
N GLY A 17 -0.35 4.30 -15.13
CA GLY A 17 -1.10 3.69 -16.24
C GLY A 17 -1.77 2.35 -15.92
N SER A 18 -1.97 2.04 -14.64
CA SER A 18 -2.46 0.72 -14.22
C SER A 18 -3.95 0.52 -14.53
N ASN A 19 -4.42 -0.72 -14.36
CA ASN A 19 -5.86 -1.00 -14.39
C ASN A 19 -6.62 -0.20 -13.32
N GLY A 20 -5.97 0.17 -12.21
CA GLY A 20 -6.53 1.06 -11.20
C GLY A 20 -6.88 2.44 -11.74
N THR A 21 -5.94 3.07 -12.45
CA THR A 21 -6.17 4.37 -13.10
C THR A 21 -7.33 4.27 -14.09
N LYS A 22 -7.34 3.23 -14.92
CA LYS A 22 -8.38 2.99 -15.95
C LYS A 22 -9.75 2.79 -15.31
N THR A 23 -9.84 2.00 -14.25
CA THR A 23 -11.06 1.76 -13.47
C THR A 23 -11.56 3.06 -12.81
N LEU A 24 -10.70 3.80 -12.12
CA LEU A 24 -11.09 5.06 -11.48
C LEU A 24 -11.50 6.11 -12.50
N GLN A 25 -10.78 6.25 -13.61
CA GLN A 25 -11.16 7.17 -14.68
C GLN A 25 -12.56 6.83 -15.22
N ALA A 26 -12.79 5.56 -15.56
CA ALA A 26 -14.07 5.13 -16.12
C ALA A 26 -15.24 5.37 -15.15
N ILE A 27 -15.03 5.16 -13.84
CA ILE A 27 -16.07 5.32 -12.82
C ILE A 27 -16.29 6.78 -12.46
N LEU A 28 -15.24 7.55 -12.18
CA LEU A 28 -15.35 8.93 -11.68
C LEU A 28 -15.72 9.92 -12.77
N CYS A 29 -15.39 9.63 -14.02
CA CYS A 29 -15.74 10.48 -15.15
C CYS A 29 -17.02 10.01 -15.87
N ASP A 30 -17.73 9.02 -15.32
CA ASP A 30 -19.05 8.64 -15.83
C ASP A 30 -20.06 9.73 -15.46
N ARG A 31 -20.33 10.60 -16.42
CA ARG A 31 -21.25 11.75 -16.26
C ARG A 31 -22.72 11.33 -16.21
N THR A 32 -23.04 10.06 -16.43
CA THR A 32 -24.41 9.53 -16.20
C THR A 32 -24.71 9.33 -14.71
N ASN A 33 -23.67 9.26 -13.87
CA ASN A 33 -23.82 9.16 -12.42
C ASN A 33 -23.80 10.57 -11.79
N PRO A 34 -24.92 11.06 -11.21
CA PRO A 34 -24.98 12.41 -10.64
C PRO A 34 -24.04 12.61 -9.44
N LEU A 35 -23.54 11.54 -8.81
CA LEU A 35 -22.54 11.65 -7.73
C LEU A 35 -21.17 12.10 -8.23
N ASN A 36 -20.92 12.00 -9.54
CA ASN A 36 -19.70 12.46 -10.19
C ASN A 36 -19.81 13.90 -10.69
N ASP A 37 -20.95 14.57 -10.48
CA ASP A 37 -21.11 15.96 -10.88
C ASP A 37 -20.13 16.87 -10.11
N GLY A 38 -19.43 17.73 -10.84
CA GLY A 38 -18.31 18.50 -10.29
C GLY A 38 -17.14 17.65 -9.76
N HIS A 39 -16.91 16.43 -10.26
CA HIS A 39 -15.63 15.73 -10.02
C HIS A 39 -14.73 15.91 -11.25
N VAL A 40 -13.57 16.54 -11.05
CA VAL A 40 -12.55 16.71 -12.07
C VAL A 40 -11.44 15.69 -11.88
N VAL A 41 -11.08 14.98 -12.94
CA VAL A 41 -10.07 13.91 -12.93
C VAL A 41 -8.97 14.23 -13.93
N ARG A 42 -7.73 14.29 -13.45
CA ARG A 42 -6.53 14.48 -14.27
C ARG A 42 -5.69 13.21 -14.21
N VAL A 43 -5.17 12.75 -15.34
CA VAL A 43 -4.29 11.58 -15.41
C VAL A 43 -2.86 12.03 -15.72
N VAL A 44 -1.90 11.63 -14.89
CA VAL A 44 -0.47 11.87 -15.09
C VAL A 44 0.23 10.53 -15.33
N THR A 45 0.85 10.34 -16.50
CA THR A 45 1.35 9.03 -16.93
C THR A 45 2.58 9.12 -17.85
N ARG A 46 3.42 8.08 -17.85
CA ARG A 46 4.52 7.93 -18.83
C ARG A 46 4.04 7.52 -20.22
N SER A 47 2.79 7.10 -20.33
CA SER A 47 2.21 6.60 -21.59
C SER A 47 0.92 7.35 -21.93
N PRO A 48 0.98 8.66 -22.23
CA PRO A 48 -0.20 9.48 -22.47
C PRO A 48 -1.04 8.96 -23.64
N SER A 49 -0.43 8.32 -24.65
CA SER A 49 -1.14 7.71 -25.80
C SER A 49 -2.14 6.60 -25.41
N GLN A 50 -2.01 6.00 -24.22
CA GLN A 50 -3.01 5.05 -23.70
C GLN A 50 -4.29 5.75 -23.22
N PHE A 51 -4.21 7.04 -22.89
CA PHE A 51 -5.27 7.81 -22.26
C PHE A 51 -5.73 9.00 -23.10
N ALA A 52 -4.97 9.38 -24.12
CA ALA A 52 -5.31 10.43 -25.06
C ALA A 52 -5.12 9.96 -26.52
N ASP A 53 -5.83 10.59 -27.46
CA ASP A 53 -5.63 10.40 -28.89
C ASP A 53 -4.43 11.21 -29.43
N GLU A 54 -4.22 11.15 -30.74
CA GLU A 54 -3.10 11.83 -31.41
C GLU A 54 -3.18 13.35 -31.30
N GLN A 55 -4.38 13.90 -31.07
CA GLN A 55 -4.64 15.32 -30.85
C GLN A 55 -4.52 15.71 -29.36
N GLY A 56 -4.18 14.76 -28.49
CA GLY A 56 -4.06 14.98 -27.05
C GLY A 56 -5.40 15.00 -26.32
N LYS A 57 -6.51 14.68 -26.98
CA LYS A 57 -7.84 14.64 -26.36
C LYS A 57 -8.00 13.35 -25.53
N PRO A 58 -8.52 13.43 -24.30
CA PRO A 58 -8.73 12.26 -23.46
C PRO A 58 -9.65 11.20 -24.09
N LYS A 59 -9.25 9.93 -24.01
CA LYS A 59 -9.99 8.75 -24.47
C LYS A 59 -10.94 8.23 -23.39
N HIS A 60 -12.09 7.73 -23.81
CA HIS A 60 -13.00 7.01 -22.93
C HIS A 60 -12.42 5.64 -22.55
N TRP A 61 -12.55 5.30 -21.28
CA TRP A 61 -12.38 3.94 -20.79
C TRP A 61 -13.73 3.37 -20.36
N LYS A 62 -13.98 2.12 -20.72
CA LYS A 62 -15.16 1.35 -20.30
C LYS A 62 -14.78 0.44 -19.15
N CYS A 63 -15.50 0.51 -18.04
CA CYS A 63 -15.35 -0.39 -16.90
C CYS A 63 -16.59 -1.27 -16.73
N ASN A 64 -16.44 -2.58 -16.91
CA ASN A 64 -17.48 -3.56 -16.61
C ASN A 64 -17.30 -4.05 -15.17
N GLU A 65 -18.13 -3.57 -14.25
CA GLU A 65 -18.11 -3.94 -12.83
C GLU A 65 -19.05 -5.11 -12.56
N GLN A 66 -18.48 -6.18 -12.01
CA GLN A 66 -19.20 -7.35 -11.53
C GLN A 66 -19.69 -7.10 -10.09
N HIS A 67 -21.00 -7.22 -9.90
CA HIS A 67 -21.66 -7.19 -8.61
C HIS A 67 -22.03 -8.61 -8.20
N ILE A 68 -21.41 -9.12 -7.13
CA ILE A 68 -21.74 -10.44 -6.59
C ILE A 68 -22.84 -10.26 -5.54
N ARG A 69 -23.93 -11.04 -5.64
CA ARG A 69 -25.08 -11.01 -4.73
C ARG A 69 -24.77 -11.57 -3.34
N CYS A 70 -23.73 -12.39 -3.20
CA CYS A 70 -23.21 -12.91 -1.94
C CYS A 70 -21.69 -12.71 -1.86
N ASN A 71 -21.22 -11.86 -0.95
CA ASN A 71 -19.79 -11.58 -0.81
C ASN A 71 -19.04 -12.58 0.08
N GLU A 72 -19.77 -13.44 0.81
CA GLU A 72 -19.23 -14.21 1.94
C GLU A 72 -18.52 -15.51 1.54
N VAL A 73 -18.88 -16.16 0.42
CA VAL A 73 -18.22 -17.40 -0.02
C VAL A 73 -18.32 -17.59 -1.56
N PRO A 74 -17.37 -17.10 -2.38
CA PRO A 74 -17.38 -17.33 -3.83
C PRO A 74 -16.67 -18.65 -4.15
N LEU A 75 -17.21 -19.78 -3.67
CA LEU A 75 -16.69 -21.11 -4.00
C LEU A 75 -17.28 -21.63 -5.32
N THR A 76 -16.51 -22.46 -6.03
CA THR A 76 -16.83 -23.06 -7.34
C THR A 76 -18.09 -23.92 -7.40
N ILE A 77 -18.75 -24.14 -6.27
CA ILE A 77 -19.90 -25.02 -6.10
C ILE A 77 -21.25 -24.40 -6.45
N PHE A 78 -21.32 -23.08 -6.68
CA PHE A 78 -22.56 -22.40 -7.07
C PHE A 78 -22.53 -21.86 -8.51
N PRO A 79 -23.66 -21.92 -9.27
CA PRO A 79 -23.73 -21.39 -10.64
C PRO A 79 -23.55 -19.87 -10.71
N GLU A 80 -22.70 -19.40 -11.62
CA GLU A 80 -22.36 -17.98 -11.80
C GLU A 80 -23.57 -17.09 -12.17
N SER A 81 -24.51 -17.64 -12.94
CA SER A 81 -25.74 -16.98 -13.39
C SER A 81 -26.72 -16.64 -12.27
N LEU A 82 -26.63 -17.31 -11.11
CA LEU A 82 -27.47 -17.03 -9.95
C LEU A 82 -26.86 -15.97 -9.02
N MET A 83 -25.58 -15.61 -9.22
CA MET A 83 -24.81 -14.87 -8.23
C MET A 83 -24.28 -13.52 -8.68
N THR A 84 -24.34 -13.15 -9.97
CA THR A 84 -23.70 -11.93 -10.47
C THR A 84 -24.63 -11.03 -11.29
N SER A 85 -24.48 -9.72 -11.16
CA SER A 85 -25.00 -8.71 -12.11
C SER A 85 -23.84 -7.82 -12.57
N TRP A 86 -24.02 -7.13 -13.69
CA TRP A 86 -22.98 -6.30 -14.28
C TRP A 86 -23.45 -4.85 -14.39
N LYS A 87 -22.57 -3.91 -14.01
CA LYS A 87 -22.75 -2.48 -14.22
C LYS A 87 -21.63 -1.98 -15.12
N THR A 88 -21.98 -1.21 -16.14
CA THR A 88 -20.99 -0.58 -17.02
C THR A 88 -20.84 0.88 -16.62
N HIS A 89 -19.59 1.34 -16.49
CA HIS A 89 -19.24 2.75 -16.36
C HIS A 89 -18.40 3.17 -17.57
N MET A 90 -18.56 4.41 -18.02
CA MET A 90 -17.81 4.92 -19.17
C MET A 90 -17.43 6.37 -18.97
N GLY A 91 -16.12 6.65 -18.98
CA GLY A 91 -15.60 7.98 -18.64
C GLY A 91 -14.26 8.28 -19.30
N ALA A 92 -14.09 9.53 -19.71
CA ALA A 92 -12.82 10.10 -20.16
C ALA A 92 -12.29 11.05 -19.09
N ALA A 93 -10.98 11.03 -18.81
CA ALA A 93 -10.37 12.01 -17.91
C ALA A 93 -10.59 13.43 -18.46
N ASP A 94 -10.60 14.44 -17.60
CA ASP A 94 -10.76 15.82 -18.02
C ASP A 94 -9.44 16.41 -18.58
N SER A 95 -8.30 15.93 -18.08
CA SER A 95 -6.97 16.23 -18.63
C SER A 95 -6.05 15.01 -18.57
N VAL A 96 -5.17 14.86 -19.57
CA VAL A 96 -4.11 13.83 -19.61
C VAL A 96 -2.76 14.52 -19.81
N LEU A 97 -1.80 14.22 -18.93
CA LEU A 97 -0.49 14.85 -18.89
C LEU A 97 0.60 13.77 -18.94
N GLY A 98 1.52 13.91 -19.90
CA GLY A 98 2.67 13.02 -20.07
C GLY A 98 3.87 13.49 -19.26
N TYR A 99 4.62 12.58 -18.65
CA TYR A 99 5.96 12.86 -18.10
C TYR A 99 6.97 11.82 -18.60
N SER A 100 8.24 12.20 -18.76
CA SER A 100 9.32 11.27 -19.06
C SER A 100 10.33 11.19 -17.91
N ASP A 101 11.11 10.11 -17.90
CA ASP A 101 12.15 9.88 -16.89
C ASP A 101 13.40 10.76 -17.14
N GLU A 102 13.56 11.33 -18.34
CA GLU A 102 14.73 12.11 -18.78
C GLU A 102 14.55 13.64 -18.70
N ASP A 103 13.31 14.13 -18.55
CA ASP A 103 13.05 15.57 -18.51
C ASP A 103 13.53 16.19 -17.18
N ASP A 104 14.50 17.11 -17.27
CA ASP A 104 14.75 18.13 -16.24
C ASP A 104 13.84 19.33 -16.56
N PRO A 105 12.76 19.55 -15.81
CA PRO A 105 11.72 20.46 -16.28
C PRO A 105 12.12 21.92 -16.05
N ASP A 106 12.05 22.71 -17.13
CA ASP A 106 11.98 24.18 -17.10
C ASP A 106 10.87 24.68 -16.16
N GLU A 107 10.97 25.95 -15.74
CA GLU A 107 10.33 26.56 -14.57
C GLU A 107 8.78 26.46 -14.48
N PHE A 108 8.07 26.03 -15.54
CA PHE A 108 6.63 25.70 -15.56
C PHE A 108 6.25 24.57 -16.54
N GLY A 109 7.21 23.72 -16.94
CA GLY A 109 7.02 22.66 -17.93
C GLY A 109 6.53 21.32 -17.38
N ASP A 110 6.67 21.08 -16.07
CA ASP A 110 6.43 19.76 -15.48
C ASP A 110 4.95 19.37 -15.46
N ALA A 111 4.66 18.12 -15.83
CA ALA A 111 3.33 17.56 -15.82
C ALA A 111 2.70 17.59 -14.42
N PHE A 112 3.50 17.41 -13.36
CA PHE A 112 3.04 17.46 -11.99
C PHE A 112 2.67 18.88 -11.55
N ASP A 113 3.45 19.90 -11.92
CA ASP A 113 3.12 21.31 -11.63
C ASP A 113 1.75 21.68 -12.23
N LYS A 114 1.52 21.32 -13.51
CA LYS A 114 0.25 21.54 -14.20
C LYS A 114 -0.90 20.75 -13.57
N ALA A 115 -0.68 19.46 -13.31
CA ALA A 115 -1.70 18.59 -12.73
C ALA A 115 -2.14 19.04 -11.33
N ILE A 116 -1.20 19.49 -10.49
CA ILE A 116 -1.47 19.88 -9.11
C ILE A 116 -2.09 21.28 -9.06
N SER A 117 -1.56 22.24 -9.82
CA SER A 117 -2.04 23.63 -9.79
C SER A 117 -3.32 23.85 -10.61
N GLY A 118 -3.54 23.05 -11.65
CA GLY A 118 -4.56 23.28 -12.68
C GLY A 118 -4.20 24.39 -13.68
N ILE A 119 -2.98 24.94 -13.62
CA ILE A 119 -2.53 25.95 -14.58
C ILE A 119 -2.10 25.24 -15.86
N GLY A 120 -2.70 25.61 -16.99
CA GLY A 120 -2.39 25.03 -18.30
C GLY A 120 -3.01 23.64 -18.53
N THR A 121 -3.98 23.23 -17.71
CA THR A 121 -4.84 22.06 -17.97
C THR A 121 -6.03 22.43 -18.84
N MET A 122 -6.68 21.43 -19.48
CA MET A 122 -7.86 21.67 -20.32
C MET A 122 -9.15 21.83 -19.50
N ASP A 123 -9.09 21.51 -18.21
CA ASP A 123 -10.20 21.56 -17.26
C ASP A 123 -10.17 22.81 -16.36
N ASP A 124 -11.26 23.05 -15.64
CA ASP A 124 -11.48 24.18 -14.73
C ASP A 124 -11.46 23.78 -13.23
N GLY A 125 -10.95 22.60 -12.89
CA GLY A 125 -10.98 22.06 -11.51
C GLY A 125 -10.11 22.81 -10.49
N GLY A 126 -9.23 23.69 -10.97
CA GLY A 126 -8.29 24.45 -10.15
C GLY A 126 -7.24 23.56 -9.46
N ILE A 127 -6.82 23.94 -8.25
CA ILE A 127 -5.81 23.18 -7.51
C ILE A 127 -6.38 21.82 -7.08
N ALA A 128 -5.59 20.77 -7.21
CA ALA A 128 -5.92 19.41 -6.78
C ALA A 128 -6.32 19.33 -5.29
N ASP A 129 -7.17 18.37 -4.96
CA ASP A 129 -7.54 17.99 -3.58
C ASP A 129 -6.94 16.63 -3.20
N CYS A 130 -6.77 15.75 -4.20
CA CYS A 130 -6.16 14.43 -4.04
C CYS A 130 -5.15 14.15 -5.15
N ILE A 131 -3.99 13.61 -4.78
CA ILE A 131 -3.02 12.98 -5.68
C ILE A 131 -2.96 11.50 -5.31
N VAL A 132 -3.37 10.64 -6.24
CA VAL A 132 -3.55 9.21 -6.02
C VAL A 132 -2.59 8.43 -6.89
N LEU A 133 -1.58 7.84 -6.26
CA LEU A 133 -0.68 6.88 -6.87
C LEU A 133 -1.47 5.60 -7.16
N CYS A 134 -1.63 5.33 -8.46
CA CYS A 134 -2.19 4.11 -9.00
C CYS A 134 -1.10 3.27 -9.68
N CYS A 135 0.17 3.54 -9.40
CA CYS A 135 1.33 2.87 -9.95
C CYS A 135 1.84 1.72 -9.05
N PRO A 136 2.61 0.78 -9.62
CA PRO A 136 3.39 -0.21 -8.87
C PRO A 136 4.28 0.40 -7.80
N VAL A 137 4.61 -0.37 -6.76
CA VAL A 137 5.39 0.11 -5.61
C VAL A 137 6.79 0.55 -6.02
N PHE A 138 7.43 -0.17 -6.95
CA PHE A 138 8.76 0.20 -7.46
C PHE A 138 8.81 1.62 -8.08
N ALA A 139 7.66 2.15 -8.50
CA ALA A 139 7.55 3.48 -9.09
C ALA A 139 7.21 4.57 -8.07
N HIS A 140 6.90 4.24 -6.80
CA HIS A 140 6.46 5.22 -5.80
C HIS A 140 7.54 6.25 -5.52
N LEU A 141 8.74 5.85 -5.11
CA LEU A 141 9.83 6.78 -4.79
C LEU A 141 10.14 7.81 -5.90
N PRO A 142 10.43 7.42 -7.16
CA PRO A 142 10.72 8.42 -8.20
C PRO A 142 9.54 9.36 -8.48
N ILE A 143 8.30 8.86 -8.39
CA ILE A 143 7.09 9.70 -8.56
C ILE A 143 6.90 10.64 -7.36
N LEU A 144 7.10 10.16 -6.13
CA LEU A 144 7.01 10.95 -4.91
C LEU A 144 8.04 12.08 -4.91
N ARG A 145 9.25 11.85 -5.45
CA ARG A 145 10.25 12.91 -5.62
C ARG A 145 9.76 14.01 -6.56
N ARG A 146 9.15 13.66 -7.69
CA ARG A 146 8.54 14.64 -8.60
C ARG A 146 7.41 15.40 -7.92
N ILE A 147 6.53 14.70 -7.21
CA ILE A 147 5.47 15.33 -6.42
C ILE A 147 6.04 16.29 -5.37
N ALA A 148 7.03 15.87 -4.58
CA ALA A 148 7.67 16.70 -3.56
C ALA A 148 8.29 17.97 -4.17
N ARG A 149 9.05 17.83 -5.25
CA ARG A 149 9.64 18.95 -6.00
C ARG A 149 8.57 19.93 -6.50
N SER A 150 7.51 19.43 -7.12
CA SER A 150 6.38 20.26 -7.58
C SER A 150 5.69 20.98 -6.43
N LEU A 151 5.43 20.30 -5.32
CA LEU A 151 4.80 20.90 -4.15
C LEU A 151 5.67 22.02 -3.58
N TYR A 152 6.98 21.81 -3.40
CA TYR A 152 7.90 22.86 -2.92
C TYR A 152 7.92 24.09 -3.86
N ARG A 153 7.98 23.87 -5.17
CA ARG A 153 7.92 24.97 -6.17
C ARG A 153 6.60 25.74 -6.09
N LEU A 154 5.48 25.03 -6.07
CA LEU A 154 4.14 25.64 -6.01
C LEU A 154 3.90 26.36 -4.68
N ASP A 155 4.41 25.83 -3.56
CA ASP A 155 4.35 26.48 -2.26
C ASP A 155 5.14 27.79 -2.26
N ARG A 156 6.39 27.75 -2.73
CA ARG A 156 7.25 28.94 -2.87
C ARG A 156 6.58 30.03 -3.69
N LYS A 157 5.96 29.67 -4.81
CA LYS A 157 5.19 30.57 -5.70
C LYS A 157 3.84 31.02 -5.12
N GLY A 158 3.41 30.51 -3.96
CA GLY A 158 2.12 30.81 -3.34
C GLY A 158 0.93 30.25 -4.11
N LEU A 159 1.16 29.27 -4.99
CA LEU A 159 0.15 28.66 -5.85
C LEU A 159 -0.60 27.52 -5.17
N LEU A 160 -0.14 27.03 -4.01
CA LEU A 160 -0.91 26.10 -3.18
C LEU A 160 -2.01 26.79 -2.35
N LEU A 161 -1.94 28.12 -2.17
CA LEU A 161 -2.80 28.89 -1.25
C LEU A 161 -4.04 29.55 -1.86
N LYS A 162 -4.26 29.48 -3.17
CA LYS A 162 -5.31 30.29 -3.81
C LYS A 162 -6.69 29.66 -3.73
N SER A 163 -7.34 29.83 -2.57
CA SER A 163 -8.77 30.16 -2.61
C SER A 163 -9.07 31.30 -1.64
N ALA A 164 -9.12 32.51 -2.20
CA ALA A 164 -9.62 33.70 -1.51
C ALA A 164 -11.08 33.52 -1.02
N LYS A 165 -11.83 32.53 -1.54
CA LYS A 165 -13.19 32.21 -1.09
C LYS A 165 -13.27 31.58 0.30
N PHE A 166 -12.19 30.99 0.84
CA PHE A 166 -12.24 30.24 2.11
C PHE A 166 -11.53 30.92 3.29
N GLY A 167 -11.21 32.22 3.19
CA GLY A 167 -10.71 32.99 4.34
C GLY A 167 -9.48 32.39 5.04
N GLY A 168 -8.60 31.70 4.30
CA GLY A 168 -7.39 31.08 4.85
C GLY A 168 -7.50 29.61 5.28
N ASN A 169 -8.64 28.92 5.08
CA ASN A 169 -8.82 27.51 5.45
C ASN A 169 -9.06 26.59 4.23
N ALA A 170 -8.07 26.46 3.34
CA ALA A 170 -8.12 25.44 2.29
C ALA A 170 -8.08 24.03 2.91
N PRO A 171 -8.85 23.04 2.40
CA PRO A 171 -8.74 21.66 2.90
C PRO A 171 -7.34 21.11 2.62
N PRO A 172 -6.86 20.16 3.44
CA PRO A 172 -5.56 19.55 3.21
C PRO A 172 -5.50 18.90 1.82
N LEU A 173 -4.34 18.99 1.17
CA LEU A 173 -4.07 18.24 -0.05
C LEU A 173 -3.67 16.82 0.33
N LEU A 174 -4.44 15.83 -0.12
CA LEU A 174 -4.11 14.43 0.10
C LEU A 174 -3.12 13.95 -0.96
N VAL A 175 -2.05 13.30 -0.53
CA VAL A 175 -1.10 12.59 -1.38
C VAL A 175 -1.05 11.16 -0.91
N GLY A 176 -1.15 10.17 -1.79
CA GLY A 176 -1.16 8.79 -1.31
C GLY A 176 -1.38 7.75 -2.35
N SER A 177 -1.42 6.49 -1.94
CA SER A 177 -1.54 5.34 -2.83
C SER A 177 -2.78 4.51 -2.52
N LEU A 178 -3.39 3.96 -3.57
CA LEU A 178 -4.38 2.90 -3.46
C LEU A 178 -3.77 1.58 -2.95
N TYR A 179 -2.44 1.47 -2.91
CA TYR A 179 -1.74 0.33 -2.34
C TYR A 179 -0.47 0.82 -1.67
N ALA A 180 -0.49 0.93 -0.36
CA ALA A 180 0.64 1.47 0.42
C ALA A 180 1.61 0.40 0.92
N ALA A 181 1.38 -0.86 0.54
CA ALA A 181 2.31 -1.95 0.80
C ALA A 181 3.69 -1.65 0.23
N GLY A 182 4.72 -2.20 0.86
CA GLY A 182 6.12 -1.94 0.49
C GLY A 182 6.63 -0.56 0.83
N GLY A 183 5.98 0.07 1.80
CA GLY A 183 6.45 1.24 2.51
C GLY A 183 6.39 2.53 1.73
N LEU A 184 5.19 2.87 1.30
CA LEU A 184 4.86 4.21 0.80
C LEU A 184 5.36 5.31 1.76
N ASP A 185 5.18 5.12 3.07
CA ASP A 185 5.57 6.07 4.10
C ASP A 185 7.06 6.39 4.09
N TRP A 186 7.94 5.37 4.11
CA TRP A 186 9.37 5.62 4.10
C TRP A 186 9.88 6.16 2.76
N GLN A 187 9.29 5.73 1.64
CA GLN A 187 9.61 6.30 0.34
C GLN A 187 9.21 7.78 0.28
N SER A 188 8.10 8.16 0.92
CA SER A 188 7.67 9.55 1.03
C SER A 188 8.64 10.37 1.89
N ARG A 189 9.03 9.87 3.08
CA ARG A 189 10.04 10.53 3.94
C ARG A 189 11.31 10.84 3.16
N VAL A 190 11.80 9.86 2.40
CA VAL A 190 13.02 9.99 1.61
C VAL A 190 12.82 10.99 0.48
N ALA A 191 11.73 10.87 -0.29
CA ALA A 191 11.44 11.77 -1.39
C ALA A 191 11.37 13.24 -0.95
N PHE A 192 10.64 13.52 0.13
CA PHE A 192 10.47 14.87 0.64
C PHE A 192 11.74 15.39 1.30
N ALA A 193 12.51 14.57 2.00
CA ALA A 193 13.79 14.99 2.56
C ALA A 193 14.83 15.32 1.47
N GLN A 194 14.87 14.53 0.38
CA GLN A 194 15.81 14.75 -0.72
C GLN A 194 15.50 15.99 -1.56
N GLU A 195 14.22 16.25 -1.81
CA GLU A 195 13.79 17.33 -2.70
C GLU A 195 13.50 18.63 -1.94
N ARG A 196 13.72 18.65 -0.61
CA ARG A 196 13.53 19.83 0.24
C ARG A 196 14.52 20.93 -0.14
N PRO A 197 14.06 22.12 -0.54
CA PRO A 197 14.95 23.23 -0.81
C PRO A 197 15.47 23.83 0.50
N SER A 198 16.68 24.39 0.48
CA SER A 198 17.34 24.95 1.67
C SER A 198 16.62 26.16 2.28
N ASP A 199 15.75 26.82 1.51
CA ASP A 199 14.95 27.97 1.93
C ASP A 199 13.54 27.60 2.44
N PHE A 200 13.19 26.31 2.49
CA PHE A 200 11.91 25.87 3.05
C PHE A 200 11.84 26.11 4.56
N CYS A 201 10.80 26.83 5.02
CA CYS A 201 10.65 27.21 6.43
C CYS A 201 10.21 26.07 7.37
N GLY A 202 10.10 24.84 6.86
CA GLY A 202 9.66 23.68 7.63
C GLY A 202 8.15 23.53 7.77
N THR A 203 7.36 24.44 7.17
CA THR A 203 5.90 24.42 7.21
C THR A 203 5.31 24.69 5.83
N TRP A 204 4.28 23.92 5.46
CA TRP A 204 3.56 24.15 4.21
C TRP A 204 2.54 25.27 4.36
N LYS A 205 2.32 26.05 3.30
CA LYS A 205 1.27 27.07 3.32
C LYS A 205 -0.13 26.47 3.21
N ARG A 206 -0.26 25.28 2.61
CA ARG A 206 -1.47 24.45 2.61
C ARG A 206 -1.13 23.14 3.31
N ASP A 207 -1.92 22.76 4.31
CA ASP A 207 -1.79 21.46 5.00
C ASP A 207 -1.70 20.32 3.97
N LEU A 208 -0.75 19.41 4.17
CA LEU A 208 -0.64 18.18 3.38
C LEU A 208 -0.99 16.98 4.26
N CYS A 209 -1.51 15.91 3.66
CA CYS A 209 -1.67 14.64 4.35
C CYS A 209 -1.25 13.48 3.43
N LEU A 210 -0.39 12.60 3.95
CA LEU A 210 -0.11 11.32 3.31
C LEU A 210 -1.22 10.32 3.65
N PHE A 211 -1.75 9.59 2.68
CA PHE A 211 -2.65 8.45 2.92
C PHE A 211 -2.17 7.19 2.21
N GLY A 212 -2.61 6.03 2.71
CA GLY A 212 -2.26 4.76 2.10
C GLY A 212 -3.26 3.66 2.41
N PHE A 213 -3.81 3.02 1.39
CA PHE A 213 -4.67 1.85 1.58
C PHE A 213 -3.84 0.59 1.89
N LYS A 214 -4.28 -0.19 2.88
CA LYS A 214 -3.66 -1.48 3.23
C LYS A 214 -3.75 -2.48 2.07
N ALA A 215 -4.89 -2.52 1.42
CA ALA A 215 -5.17 -3.40 0.29
C ALA A 215 -5.71 -2.59 -0.88
N PHE A 216 -5.33 -3.01 -2.08
CA PHE A 216 -5.80 -2.35 -3.29
C PHE A 216 -7.34 -2.48 -3.41
N PRO A 217 -8.11 -1.38 -3.54
CA PRO A 217 -9.57 -1.43 -3.44
C PRO A 217 -10.28 -2.21 -4.54
N PHE A 218 -9.60 -2.51 -5.66
CA PHE A 218 -10.21 -3.02 -6.88
C PHE A 218 -9.54 -4.30 -7.39
N LEU A 219 -10.29 -5.38 -7.57
CA LEU A 219 -9.82 -6.52 -8.36
C LEU A 219 -10.12 -6.26 -9.84
N ALA A 220 -9.20 -5.61 -10.54
CA ALA A 220 -9.41 -5.19 -11.93
C ALA A 220 -8.40 -5.76 -12.93
N LYS A 221 -8.87 -6.15 -14.12
CA LYS A 221 -8.06 -6.62 -15.24
C LYS A 221 -8.53 -6.00 -16.55
N SER A 222 -7.60 -5.51 -17.35
CA SER A 222 -7.87 -5.17 -18.75
C SER A 222 -7.55 -6.37 -19.62
N THR A 223 -8.52 -6.78 -20.44
CA THR A 223 -8.39 -7.87 -21.42
C THR A 223 -8.22 -7.35 -22.84
N GLU A 224 -8.64 -6.10 -23.10
CA GLU A 224 -8.55 -5.44 -24.40
C GLU A 224 -8.34 -3.92 -24.21
N PRO A 225 -7.74 -3.22 -25.20
CA PRO A 225 -7.56 -1.78 -25.15
C PRO A 225 -8.89 -1.03 -24.95
N GLY A 226 -8.91 -0.02 -24.10
CA GLY A 226 -10.10 0.79 -23.82
C GLY A 226 -11.12 0.14 -22.87
N VAL A 227 -10.94 -1.14 -22.49
CA VAL A 227 -11.84 -1.84 -21.58
C VAL A 227 -11.10 -2.41 -20.36
N VAL A 228 -11.71 -2.25 -19.20
CA VAL A 228 -11.31 -2.88 -17.94
C VAL A 228 -12.49 -3.59 -17.31
N THR A 229 -12.24 -4.78 -16.76
CA THR A 229 -13.22 -5.55 -16.00
C THR A 229 -12.87 -5.45 -14.52
N LEU A 230 -13.82 -5.02 -13.70
CA LEU A 230 -13.73 -4.96 -12.26
C LEU A 230 -14.50 -6.16 -11.68
N PHE A 231 -13.78 -7.20 -11.27
CA PHE A 231 -14.35 -8.44 -10.72
C PHE A 231 -14.86 -8.30 -9.28
N GLY A 232 -14.50 -7.22 -8.62
CA GLY A 232 -15.01 -6.90 -7.30
C GLY A 232 -14.21 -5.81 -6.62
N ARG A 233 -14.85 -5.20 -5.62
CA ARG A 233 -14.19 -4.27 -4.70
C ARG A 233 -13.72 -5.03 -3.48
N PHE A 234 -12.71 -4.52 -2.79
CA PHE A 234 -12.29 -5.04 -1.49
C PHE A 234 -13.34 -4.68 -0.40
N PRO A 235 -13.75 -5.61 0.48
CA PRO A 235 -14.87 -5.38 1.41
C PRO A 235 -14.53 -4.38 2.52
N GLU A 236 -13.31 -4.43 3.05
CA GLU A 236 -12.87 -3.59 4.17
C GLU A 236 -11.80 -2.59 3.69
N LEU A 237 -12.16 -1.31 3.58
CA LEU A 237 -11.29 -0.26 3.03
C LEU A 237 -10.47 0.39 4.16
N LEU A 238 -9.35 -0.24 4.50
CA LEU A 238 -8.46 0.19 5.58
C LEU A 238 -7.41 1.20 5.09
N VAL A 239 -7.31 2.33 5.78
CA VAL A 239 -6.48 3.48 5.37
C VAL A 239 -5.57 3.95 6.49
N ALA A 240 -4.27 4.01 6.22
CA ALA A 240 -3.31 4.76 7.03
C ALA A 240 -3.30 6.24 6.61
N LEU A 241 -3.07 7.14 7.56
CA LEU A 241 -3.06 8.59 7.35
C LEU A 241 -1.97 9.25 8.20
N SER A 242 -1.27 10.24 7.63
CA SER A 242 -0.27 11.05 8.32
C SER A 242 -0.40 12.53 7.91
N PRO A 243 -0.48 13.48 8.86
CA PRO A 243 -0.68 13.23 10.29
C PRO A 243 -2.06 12.60 10.55
N PRO A 244 -2.23 11.74 11.56
CA PRO A 244 -3.50 11.06 11.82
C PRO A 244 -4.53 11.93 12.55
N SER A 245 -4.45 13.27 12.50
CA SER A 245 -5.33 14.13 13.30
C SER A 245 -6.83 13.98 12.97
N PRO A 246 -7.76 14.24 13.93
CA PRO A 246 -9.20 14.21 13.66
C PRO A 246 -9.63 15.08 12.48
N ARG A 247 -9.03 16.28 12.36
CA ARG A 247 -9.26 17.19 11.22
C ARG A 247 -8.82 16.54 9.91
N ALA A 248 -7.62 15.96 9.87
CA ALA A 248 -7.11 15.26 8.70
C ALA A 248 -7.98 14.05 8.34
N ARG A 249 -8.36 13.20 9.32
CA ARG A 249 -9.23 12.03 9.11
C ARG A 249 -10.61 12.42 8.60
N ALA A 250 -11.25 13.43 9.19
CA ALA A 250 -12.56 13.92 8.74
C ALA A 250 -12.52 14.41 7.29
N ARG A 251 -11.48 15.17 6.91
CA ARG A 251 -11.29 15.67 5.53
C ARG A 251 -10.94 14.55 4.57
N ALA A 252 -10.04 13.66 4.96
CA ALA A 252 -9.64 12.51 4.16
C ALA A 252 -10.84 11.61 3.87
N ARG A 253 -11.70 11.36 4.87
CA ARG A 253 -12.93 10.57 4.70
C ARG A 253 -13.81 11.15 3.60
N ILE A 254 -14.09 12.45 3.60
CA ILE A 254 -14.94 13.09 2.59
C ILE A 254 -14.37 12.85 1.17
N LEU A 255 -13.08 13.11 0.99
CA LEU A 255 -12.43 13.04 -0.32
C LEU A 255 -12.26 11.59 -0.82
N LEU A 256 -11.90 10.67 0.07
CA LEU A 256 -11.68 9.25 -0.25
C LEU A 256 -13.00 8.49 -0.41
N ASP A 257 -14.02 8.78 0.39
CA ASP A 257 -15.34 8.16 0.23
C ASP A 257 -15.98 8.56 -1.11
N ARG A 258 -15.74 9.79 -1.58
CA ARG A 258 -16.14 10.22 -2.93
C ARG A 258 -15.33 9.49 -4.01
N LEU A 259 -14.01 9.42 -3.86
CA LEU A 259 -13.11 8.68 -4.76
C LEU A 259 -13.53 7.20 -4.92
N LEU A 260 -13.95 6.56 -3.83
CA LEU A 260 -14.31 5.15 -3.80
C LEU A 260 -15.80 4.89 -4.05
N GLN A 261 -16.59 5.95 -4.28
CA GLN A 261 -18.04 5.88 -4.45
C GLN A 261 -18.71 5.16 -3.27
N ALA A 262 -18.32 5.51 -2.04
CA ALA A 262 -18.79 4.87 -0.81
C ALA A 262 -20.32 4.90 -0.67
N GLN A 263 -20.96 5.98 -1.09
CA GLN A 263 -22.42 6.11 -1.08
C GLN A 263 -23.12 5.09 -1.99
N THR A 264 -22.56 4.84 -3.18
CA THR A 264 -23.10 3.84 -4.13
C THR A 264 -22.78 2.42 -3.72
N THR A 265 -21.59 2.21 -3.15
CA THR A 265 -21.08 0.87 -2.86
C THR A 265 -21.41 0.38 -1.46
N GLY A 266 -21.81 1.29 -0.55
CA GLY A 266 -21.97 1.02 0.88
C GLY A 266 -20.66 0.77 1.62
N ARG A 267 -19.50 1.04 0.99
CA ARG A 267 -18.17 0.73 1.54
C ARG A 267 -17.45 2.00 1.91
N TYR A 268 -17.25 2.20 3.20
CA TYR A 268 -16.64 3.40 3.77
C TYR A 268 -15.23 3.11 4.25
N CYS A 269 -14.37 4.13 4.21
CA CYS A 269 -13.00 3.99 4.73
C CYS A 269 -13.00 3.79 6.25
N GLU A 270 -12.19 2.87 6.75
CA GLU A 270 -11.84 2.75 8.16
C GLU A 270 -10.36 3.10 8.34
N PHE A 271 -10.06 4.00 9.28
CA PHE A 271 -8.68 4.43 9.52
C PHE A 271 -7.95 3.45 10.42
N LEU A 272 -6.66 3.26 10.14
CA LEU A 272 -5.71 2.45 10.91
C LEU A 272 -4.91 3.33 11.89
N GLY A 273 -4.23 2.67 12.84
CA GLY A 273 -3.34 3.31 13.81
C GLY A 273 -3.90 3.28 15.24
N ILE A 274 -3.18 3.90 16.18
CA ILE A 274 -3.50 3.87 17.61
C ILE A 274 -4.93 4.35 17.85
N GLY A 275 -5.37 5.42 17.18
CA GLY A 275 -6.72 5.96 17.40
C GLY A 275 -7.86 5.11 16.83
N ALA A 276 -7.57 4.06 16.06
CA ALA A 276 -8.58 3.31 15.33
C ALA A 276 -9.55 2.52 16.23
N LYS A 277 -10.52 1.82 15.64
CA LYS A 277 -11.41 0.92 16.38
C LYS A 277 -10.61 -0.23 17.00
N GLU A 278 -11.02 -0.72 18.17
CA GLU A 278 -10.38 -1.87 18.84
C GLU A 278 -10.32 -3.11 17.94
N LYS A 279 -11.38 -3.39 17.17
CA LYS A 279 -11.44 -4.52 16.22
C LYS A 279 -10.35 -4.48 15.12
N VAL A 280 -9.73 -3.31 14.90
CA VAL A 280 -8.60 -3.12 13.98
C VAL A 280 -7.29 -2.79 14.71
N GLY A 281 -7.23 -3.02 16.03
CA GLY A 281 -6.05 -2.82 16.88
C GLY A 281 -5.77 -1.40 17.32
N GLY A 282 -6.74 -0.48 17.21
CA GLY A 282 -6.66 0.82 17.86
C GLY A 282 -7.21 0.80 19.29
N ASP A 283 -7.22 1.96 19.92
CA ASP A 283 -7.64 2.22 21.30
C ASP A 283 -9.11 2.66 21.42
N GLY A 284 -9.84 2.72 20.29
CA GLY A 284 -11.25 3.10 20.24
C GLY A 284 -11.53 4.60 20.38
N THR A 285 -10.52 5.45 20.53
CA THR A 285 -10.70 6.87 20.88
C THR A 285 -11.02 7.75 19.68
N ALA A 286 -10.44 7.51 18.50
CA ALA A 286 -10.62 8.40 17.35
C ALA A 286 -12.04 8.41 16.76
N PRO A 287 -12.81 7.31 16.67
CA PRO A 287 -14.12 7.33 16.03
C PRO A 287 -15.09 8.38 16.62
N VAL A 288 -15.03 8.61 17.93
CA VAL A 288 -15.86 9.62 18.61
C VAL A 288 -15.42 11.03 18.22
N VAL A 289 -14.11 11.29 18.25
CA VAL A 289 -13.53 12.60 17.91
C VAL A 289 -13.68 12.91 16.42
N ASP A 290 -13.50 11.91 15.57
CA ASP A 290 -13.67 12.00 14.11
C ASP A 290 -15.12 12.33 13.75
N ALA A 291 -16.11 11.75 14.45
CA ALA A 291 -17.51 12.05 14.23
C ALA A 291 -17.82 13.52 14.57
N ALA A 292 -17.29 14.03 15.69
CA ALA A 292 -17.44 15.44 16.07
C ALA A 292 -16.74 16.37 15.06
N ALA A 293 -15.51 16.04 14.65
CA ALA A 293 -14.76 16.80 13.66
C ALA A 293 -15.44 16.83 12.29
N ALA A 294 -16.06 15.72 11.86
CA ALA A 294 -16.81 15.64 10.60
C ALA A 294 -18.03 16.56 10.60
N VAL A 295 -18.75 16.66 11.73
CA VAL A 295 -19.88 17.60 11.87
C VAL A 295 -19.40 19.04 11.78
N ALA A 296 -18.32 19.39 12.48
CA ALA A 296 -17.74 20.74 12.43
C ALA A 296 -17.26 21.10 11.02
N VAL A 297 -16.58 20.18 10.34
CA VAL A 297 -16.15 20.32 8.95
C VAL A 297 -17.33 20.54 8.01
N ALA A 298 -18.40 19.75 8.14
CA ALA A 298 -19.60 19.89 7.32
C ALA A 298 -20.27 21.26 7.53
N GLN A 299 -20.36 21.73 8.77
CA GLN A 299 -20.90 23.05 9.09
C GLN A 299 -20.05 24.19 8.51
N MET A 300 -18.73 24.08 8.55
CA MET A 300 -17.83 25.07 7.94
C MET A 300 -17.94 25.10 6.41
N MET A 301 -18.15 23.95 5.76
CA MET A 301 -18.31 23.87 4.31
C MET A 301 -19.67 24.41 3.82
N GLN A 302 -20.65 24.54 4.70
CA GLN A 302 -21.96 25.13 4.40
C GLN A 302 -22.01 26.66 4.65
N GLY A 303 -20.86 27.33 4.73
CA GLY A 303 -20.71 28.68 5.31
C GLY A 303 -21.82 29.70 4.99
N THR A 304 -22.27 30.40 6.05
CA THR A 304 -22.92 31.72 6.00
C THR A 304 -24.29 31.85 5.30
N HIS A 305 -25.30 31.12 5.77
CA HIS A 305 -26.66 31.66 5.80
C HIS A 305 -27.20 31.65 7.22
N LYS A 306 -27.69 32.81 7.69
CA LYS A 306 -28.66 32.89 8.80
C LYS A 306 -29.88 32.05 8.38
N VAL A 307 -29.89 30.76 8.69
CA VAL A 307 -31.08 29.93 8.52
C VAL A 307 -31.85 30.01 9.83
N GLY A 308 -32.95 30.76 9.79
CA GLY A 308 -33.94 30.79 10.85
C GLY A 308 -34.42 29.40 11.19
N SER A 309 -34.64 29.18 12.48
CA SER A 309 -35.18 27.98 13.11
C SER A 309 -36.30 27.33 12.30
N SER A 310 -36.00 26.22 11.64
CA SER A 310 -37.02 25.23 11.26
C SER A 310 -36.61 23.86 11.79
N ASN A 311 -37.49 23.34 12.66
CA ASN A 311 -37.31 22.12 13.42
C ASN A 311 -37.41 20.89 12.49
N VAL A 312 -36.28 20.23 12.26
CA VAL A 312 -36.26 18.82 11.83
C VAL A 312 -35.88 17.98 13.06
N MET A 313 -36.83 17.18 13.54
CA MET A 313 -36.63 16.20 14.62
C MET A 313 -35.80 15.02 14.09
N LEU A 314 -34.49 15.08 14.31
CA LEU A 314 -33.62 13.90 14.41
C LEU A 314 -32.80 14.11 15.69
N GLY A 315 -33.00 13.20 16.66
CA GLY A 315 -32.27 13.06 17.94
C GLY A 315 -31.34 14.18 18.38
N LYS A 316 -31.89 15.33 18.80
CA LYS A 316 -31.13 16.49 19.33
C LYS A 316 -30.41 16.22 20.66
N THR A 317 -30.62 15.06 21.27
CA THR A 317 -30.11 14.73 22.61
C THR A 317 -28.70 14.12 22.64
N SER A 318 -28.10 13.66 21.53
CA SER A 318 -26.72 13.15 21.57
C SER A 318 -25.67 14.13 21.02
N ALA A 319 -25.93 14.81 19.89
CA ALA A 319 -24.92 15.68 19.27
C ALA A 319 -24.65 16.98 20.05
N LYS A 320 -25.69 17.60 20.64
CA LYS A 320 -25.54 18.81 21.45
C LYS A 320 -24.96 18.52 22.84
N ALA A 321 -25.33 17.38 23.42
CA ALA A 321 -24.75 16.93 24.69
C ALA A 321 -23.25 16.61 24.56
N ILE A 322 -22.79 16.10 23.41
CA ILE A 322 -21.36 15.86 23.14
C ILE A 322 -20.61 17.17 22.88
N SER A 323 -21.22 18.11 22.15
CA SER A 323 -20.61 19.44 21.86
C SER A 323 -20.44 20.31 23.10
N ASP A 324 -21.38 20.26 24.05
CA ASP A 324 -21.39 21.14 25.23
C ASP A 324 -20.62 20.54 26.43
N THR A 325 -20.17 19.28 26.36
CA THR A 325 -19.41 18.59 27.42
C THR A 325 -17.95 18.31 27.11
N LEU A 326 -17.49 18.58 25.88
CA LEU A 326 -16.09 18.42 25.51
C LEU A 326 -15.36 19.75 25.78
N PRO A 327 -14.45 19.82 26.77
CA PRO A 327 -13.54 20.95 26.93
C PRO A 327 -12.87 21.27 25.59
N SER A 328 -12.63 22.55 25.31
CA SER A 328 -11.86 23.01 24.15
C SER A 328 -10.52 22.29 23.97
N ASP A 329 -9.99 21.75 25.08
CA ASP A 329 -8.73 21.00 25.13
C ASP A 329 -8.87 19.52 24.69
N ILE A 330 -10.07 18.92 24.69
CA ILE A 330 -10.29 17.55 24.16
C ILE A 330 -10.38 17.54 22.62
N MET A 331 -10.71 18.69 22.01
CA MET A 331 -10.53 18.90 20.57
C MET A 331 -9.06 19.08 20.16
N ALA A 332 -8.12 19.20 21.12
CA ALA A 332 -6.75 19.61 20.84
C ALA A 332 -5.80 18.51 20.35
N LYS A 333 -6.14 17.21 20.54
CA LYS A 333 -5.57 15.99 19.93
C LYS A 333 -5.91 14.77 20.81
N PRO A 334 -6.48 13.67 20.29
CA PRO A 334 -6.53 12.38 20.99
C PRO A 334 -5.17 11.97 21.57
N MET A 335 -5.13 11.27 22.71
CA MET A 335 -3.87 10.68 23.22
C MET A 335 -3.16 9.83 22.17
N ALA A 336 -3.92 9.15 21.30
CA ALA A 336 -3.43 8.40 20.15
C ALA A 336 -2.55 9.24 19.20
N ASP A 337 -2.89 10.51 18.98
CA ASP A 337 -2.13 11.39 18.09
C ASP A 337 -0.83 11.89 18.74
N TYR A 338 -0.72 11.86 20.07
CA TYR A 338 0.56 12.10 20.76
C TYR A 338 1.47 10.88 20.72
N ALA A 339 0.89 9.68 20.74
CA ALA A 339 1.64 8.44 20.76
C ALA A 339 2.24 8.07 19.39
N ASP A 340 1.55 8.39 18.29
CA ASP A 340 2.04 8.20 16.92
C ASP A 340 1.70 9.44 16.05
N PRO A 341 2.37 10.58 16.27
CA PRO A 341 2.03 11.85 15.62
C PRO A 341 2.21 11.83 14.10
N THR A 342 3.01 10.89 13.59
CA THR A 342 3.32 10.73 12.18
C THR A 342 2.51 9.59 11.54
N GLY A 343 1.64 8.90 12.27
CA GLY A 343 0.83 7.79 11.75
C GLY A 343 1.68 6.59 11.26
N SER A 344 2.91 6.48 11.74
CA SER A 344 3.90 5.52 11.25
C SER A 344 3.50 4.09 11.54
N ILE A 345 2.84 3.84 12.68
CA ILE A 345 2.35 2.52 13.06
C ILE A 345 1.28 2.05 12.06
N ALA A 346 0.37 2.94 11.66
CA ALA A 346 -0.65 2.64 10.66
C ALA A 346 -0.04 2.25 9.30
N PHE A 347 1.01 2.95 8.86
CA PHE A 347 1.71 2.62 7.61
C PHE A 347 2.55 1.35 7.69
N LEU A 348 3.13 1.06 8.86
CA LEU A 348 3.74 -0.25 9.12
C LEU A 348 2.71 -1.38 9.03
N THR A 349 1.50 -1.18 9.53
CA THR A 349 0.39 -2.15 9.35
C THR A 349 0.12 -2.40 7.86
N CYS A 350 0.13 -1.36 7.02
CA CYS A 350 -0.03 -1.51 5.56
C CYS A 350 1.14 -2.29 4.91
N THR A 351 2.35 -2.07 5.38
CA THR A 351 3.57 -2.67 4.82
C THR A 351 3.73 -4.13 5.26
N MET A 352 3.51 -4.40 6.54
CA MET A 352 3.78 -5.70 7.15
C MET A 352 2.62 -6.69 7.06
N ASN A 353 1.44 -6.26 6.59
CA ASN A 353 0.27 -7.13 6.41
C ASN A 353 -0.18 -7.26 4.95
N ALA A 354 0.74 -7.08 4.01
CA ALA A 354 0.44 -7.09 2.59
C ALA A 354 0.36 -8.53 2.03
N THR A 355 -0.84 -9.07 1.90
CA THR A 355 -1.08 -10.47 1.53
C THR A 355 -0.42 -10.88 0.20
N ASN A 356 -0.45 -10.02 -0.82
CA ASN A 356 0.14 -10.33 -2.14
C ASN A 356 1.65 -10.60 -2.06
N GLN A 357 2.34 -9.93 -1.13
CA GLN A 357 3.77 -10.02 -0.94
C GLN A 357 4.24 -11.38 -0.42
N TRP A 358 3.33 -12.22 0.08
CA TRP A 358 3.64 -13.60 0.48
C TRP A 358 3.04 -14.59 -0.51
N LEU A 359 1.79 -14.35 -0.93
CA LEU A 359 1.10 -15.26 -1.85
C LEU A 359 1.85 -15.39 -3.17
N HIS A 360 2.21 -14.26 -3.79
CA HIS A 360 2.77 -14.30 -5.13
C HIS A 360 4.15 -14.98 -5.16
N PRO A 361 5.12 -14.60 -4.31
CA PRO A 361 6.43 -15.25 -4.30
C PRO A 361 6.37 -16.74 -3.97
N CYS A 362 5.55 -17.14 -2.98
CA CYS A 362 5.40 -18.55 -2.60
C CYS A 362 4.80 -19.41 -3.71
N ILE A 363 3.73 -18.92 -4.36
CA ILE A 363 3.10 -19.63 -5.47
C ILE A 363 4.09 -19.73 -6.64
N MET A 364 4.84 -18.67 -6.95
CA MET A 364 5.85 -18.69 -8.01
C MET A 364 6.96 -19.71 -7.72
N ALA A 365 7.49 -19.70 -6.49
CA ALA A 365 8.55 -20.63 -6.06
C ALA A 365 8.10 -22.10 -6.15
N ALA A 366 6.85 -22.39 -5.78
CA ALA A 366 6.31 -23.75 -5.82
C ALA A 366 5.88 -24.18 -7.23
N MET A 367 5.23 -23.31 -8.00
CA MET A 367 4.69 -23.65 -9.33
C MET A 367 5.79 -23.89 -10.35
N PHE A 368 6.91 -23.15 -10.28
CA PHE A 368 8.05 -23.30 -11.19
C PHE A 368 9.16 -24.18 -10.59
N LYS A 369 8.76 -25.29 -9.99
CA LYS A 369 9.66 -26.34 -9.49
C LYS A 369 9.40 -27.61 -10.27
N ASP A 370 10.42 -28.12 -10.95
CA ASP A 370 10.35 -29.41 -11.63
C ASP A 370 10.84 -30.51 -10.68
N PRO A 371 9.96 -31.39 -10.17
CA PRO A 371 10.39 -32.46 -9.27
C PRO A 371 11.31 -33.48 -9.94
N ASN A 372 11.29 -33.59 -11.28
CA ASN A 372 12.14 -34.51 -12.03
C ASN A 372 13.49 -33.88 -12.39
N ASN A 373 13.58 -32.55 -12.38
CA ASN A 373 14.82 -31.82 -12.67
C ASN A 373 14.93 -30.54 -11.80
N PRO A 374 15.11 -30.71 -10.47
CA PRO A 374 15.11 -29.59 -9.55
C PRO A 374 16.24 -28.61 -9.85
N GLU A 375 17.45 -29.09 -10.18
CA GLU A 375 18.61 -28.25 -10.51
C GLU A 375 18.35 -27.31 -11.70
N ALA A 376 17.69 -27.81 -12.76
CA ALA A 376 17.34 -26.97 -13.90
C ALA A 376 16.30 -25.91 -13.52
N SER A 377 15.21 -26.31 -12.84
CA SER A 377 14.16 -25.36 -12.44
C SER A 377 14.64 -24.35 -11.38
N ASP A 378 15.62 -24.70 -10.55
CA ASP A 378 16.20 -23.80 -9.56
C ASP A 378 17.05 -22.69 -10.22
N LYS A 379 17.61 -22.96 -11.40
CA LYS A 379 18.46 -22.00 -12.13
C LYS A 379 17.65 -20.84 -12.72
N ASP A 380 16.55 -21.13 -13.41
CA ASP A 380 15.80 -20.12 -14.18
C ASP A 380 14.27 -20.30 -14.14
N GLY A 381 13.76 -21.23 -13.33
CA GLY A 381 12.33 -21.51 -13.21
C GLY A 381 11.75 -22.28 -14.40
N ARG A 382 12.58 -22.82 -15.30
CA ARG A 382 12.09 -23.60 -16.45
C ARG A 382 11.42 -24.88 -15.98
N ILE A 383 10.20 -25.12 -16.48
CA ILE A 383 9.45 -26.37 -16.25
C ILE A 383 8.80 -26.89 -17.55
N PRO A 384 8.53 -28.20 -17.66
CA PRO A 384 7.73 -28.78 -18.75
C PRO A 384 6.29 -28.27 -18.75
N TRP A 385 5.76 -27.90 -19.92
CA TRP A 385 4.36 -27.53 -20.16
C TRP A 385 3.94 -27.85 -21.61
N PRO A 386 3.52 -29.10 -21.89
CA PRO A 386 3.29 -29.62 -23.24
C PRO A 386 2.25 -28.84 -24.02
N LEU A 387 2.51 -28.60 -25.31
CA LEU A 387 1.62 -27.85 -26.21
C LEU A 387 0.28 -28.55 -26.48
N LYS A 388 0.26 -29.88 -26.50
CA LYS A 388 -0.88 -30.67 -27.00
C LYS A 388 -1.90 -31.08 -25.93
N GLU A 389 -1.52 -31.03 -24.65
CA GLU A 389 -2.31 -31.62 -23.57
C GLU A 389 -3.15 -30.61 -22.78
N LYS A 390 -2.82 -29.31 -22.84
CA LYS A 390 -3.44 -28.29 -22.01
C LYS A 390 -4.46 -27.46 -22.80
N LYS A 391 -5.71 -27.43 -22.33
CA LYS A 391 -6.76 -26.53 -22.85
C LYS A 391 -6.42 -25.04 -22.68
N THR A 392 -5.55 -24.69 -21.73
CA THR A 392 -5.11 -23.30 -21.47
C THR A 392 -3.67 -23.07 -21.94
N PRO A 393 -3.37 -21.91 -22.58
CA PRO A 393 -2.04 -21.65 -23.15
C PRO A 393 -0.93 -21.49 -22.10
N LEU A 394 -1.28 -21.06 -20.89
CA LEU A 394 -0.40 -20.89 -19.72
C LEU A 394 -1.10 -21.39 -18.45
N PRO A 395 -0.33 -21.72 -17.38
CA PRO A 395 -0.91 -22.08 -16.09
C PRO A 395 -1.73 -20.92 -15.50
N ARG A 396 -2.80 -21.27 -14.79
CA ARG A 396 -3.56 -20.37 -13.94
C ARG A 396 -2.84 -20.23 -12.61
N PHE A 397 -2.47 -19.00 -12.27
CA PHE A 397 -1.61 -18.67 -11.15
C PHE A 397 -2.09 -19.27 -9.82
N TYR A 398 -3.33 -18.99 -9.42
CA TYR A 398 -3.86 -19.51 -8.17
C TYR A 398 -4.36 -20.95 -8.31
N SER A 399 -5.17 -21.26 -9.34
CA SER A 399 -5.76 -22.59 -9.48
C SER A 399 -4.75 -23.70 -9.70
N ASP A 400 -3.72 -23.46 -10.52
CA ASP A 400 -2.71 -24.47 -10.81
C ASP A 400 -1.49 -24.32 -9.89
N GLY A 401 -1.09 -23.08 -9.58
CA GLY A 401 0.07 -22.82 -8.73
C GLY A 401 -0.17 -23.04 -7.23
N ALA A 402 -1.29 -22.56 -6.67
CA ALA A 402 -1.59 -22.76 -5.25
C ALA A 402 -2.09 -24.19 -4.93
N ALA A 403 -2.42 -24.98 -5.95
CA ALA A 403 -2.71 -26.41 -5.79
C ALA A 403 -1.48 -27.22 -5.40
N HIS A 404 -0.26 -26.69 -5.62
CA HIS A 404 0.96 -27.36 -5.19
C HIS A 404 1.03 -27.36 -3.65
N PRO A 405 1.19 -28.53 -2.97
CA PRO A 405 1.23 -28.58 -1.51
C PRO A 405 2.31 -27.68 -0.89
N GLU A 406 3.44 -27.53 -1.58
CA GLU A 406 4.53 -26.64 -1.19
C GLU A 406 4.10 -25.17 -1.12
N ALA A 407 3.19 -24.71 -1.99
CA ALA A 407 2.70 -23.33 -1.96
C ALA A 407 1.98 -23.05 -0.63
N GLY A 408 1.06 -23.92 -0.22
CA GLY A 408 0.36 -23.81 1.06
C GLY A 408 1.30 -23.88 2.27
N GLN A 409 2.31 -24.74 2.22
CA GLN A 409 3.34 -24.83 3.26
C GLN A 409 4.20 -23.58 3.37
N LEU A 410 4.68 -23.03 2.25
CA LEU A 410 5.48 -21.81 2.23
C LEU A 410 4.67 -20.61 2.73
N ILE A 411 3.44 -20.45 2.23
CA ILE A 411 2.55 -19.37 2.67
C ILE A 411 2.31 -19.45 4.18
N THR A 412 1.97 -20.63 4.71
CA THR A 412 1.72 -20.80 6.15
C THR A 412 2.97 -20.57 6.98
N SER A 413 4.13 -21.05 6.54
CA SER A 413 5.40 -20.83 7.25
C SER A 413 5.74 -19.34 7.33
N ILE A 414 5.71 -18.64 6.19
CA ILE A 414 6.05 -17.23 6.13
C ILE A 414 5.01 -16.40 6.86
N ALA A 415 3.74 -16.49 6.45
CA ALA A 415 2.70 -15.61 6.97
C ALA A 415 2.46 -15.87 8.45
N CYS A 416 2.40 -17.13 8.91
CA CYS A 416 1.96 -17.45 10.28
C CYS A 416 3.08 -17.74 11.28
N ALA A 417 4.26 -18.22 10.85
CA ALA A 417 5.30 -18.65 11.77
C ALA A 417 6.52 -17.73 11.81
N GLU A 418 6.92 -17.16 10.67
CA GLU A 418 8.13 -16.33 10.55
C GLU A 418 7.83 -14.84 10.72
N VAL A 419 6.70 -14.37 10.18
CA VAL A 419 6.28 -12.97 10.28
C VAL A 419 5.67 -12.63 11.65
N TYR A 420 5.02 -13.58 12.32
CA TYR A 420 4.32 -13.30 13.58
C TYR A 420 5.24 -12.78 14.70
N PRO A 421 6.41 -13.39 14.97
CA PRO A 421 7.37 -12.83 15.93
C PRO A 421 7.86 -11.44 15.54
N LEU A 422 7.99 -11.17 14.24
CA LEU A 422 8.39 -9.86 13.73
C LEU A 422 7.33 -8.79 14.01
N LEU A 423 6.05 -9.11 13.80
CA LEU A 423 4.94 -8.21 14.10
C LEU A 423 4.80 -7.95 15.59
N ASP A 424 4.91 -8.99 16.41
CA ASP A 424 4.86 -8.88 17.87
C ASP A 424 6.02 -8.04 18.40
N SER A 425 7.23 -8.23 17.86
CA SER A 425 8.40 -7.39 18.16
C SER A 425 8.19 -5.93 17.77
N LEU A 426 7.56 -5.67 16.61
CA LEU A 426 7.23 -4.31 16.19
C LEU A 426 6.21 -3.66 17.13
N ASP A 427 5.16 -4.39 17.51
CA ASP A 427 4.16 -3.89 18.46
C ASP A 427 4.79 -3.61 19.82
N ALA A 428 5.57 -4.54 20.38
CA ALA A 428 6.24 -4.35 21.66
C ALA A 428 7.24 -3.17 21.64
N PHE A 429 7.85 -2.91 20.49
CA PHE A 429 8.85 -1.85 20.35
C PHE A 429 8.27 -0.46 20.04
N LEU A 430 7.17 -0.38 19.30
CA LEU A 430 6.61 0.87 18.76
C LEU A 430 5.25 1.24 19.36
N SER A 431 4.42 0.26 19.70
CA SER A 431 3.06 0.50 20.17
C SER A 431 3.06 0.82 21.68
N PRO A 432 2.32 1.86 22.14
CA PRO A 432 2.24 2.16 23.56
C PRO A 432 1.53 1.07 24.36
N SER A 433 1.90 0.94 25.64
CA SER A 433 1.08 0.27 26.67
C SER A 433 0.52 -1.13 26.28
N GLY A 434 1.33 -1.95 25.60
CA GLY A 434 0.92 -3.32 25.21
C GLY A 434 -0.12 -3.38 24.09
N MET A 435 -0.38 -2.27 23.39
CA MET A 435 -1.23 -2.25 22.20
C MET A 435 -0.64 -3.10 21.08
N ARG A 436 -1.51 -3.68 20.27
CA ARG A 436 -1.15 -4.61 19.19
C ARG A 436 -1.62 -4.12 17.82
N THR A 437 -1.35 -2.85 17.52
CA THR A 437 -1.90 -2.16 16.33
C THR A 437 -1.38 -2.71 15.01
N ILE A 438 -0.14 -3.21 14.97
CA ILE A 438 0.48 -3.73 13.75
C ILE A 438 0.01 -5.16 13.51
N SER A 439 0.02 -5.98 14.56
CA SER A 439 -0.32 -7.41 14.48
C SER A 439 -1.83 -7.69 14.46
N SER A 440 -2.68 -6.78 14.96
CA SER A 440 -4.15 -6.94 14.98
C SER A 440 -4.76 -7.24 13.61
N MET A 441 -4.16 -6.72 12.54
CA MET A 441 -4.66 -6.79 11.17
C MET A 441 -4.00 -7.89 10.33
N HIS A 442 -3.21 -8.75 10.97
CA HIS A 442 -2.61 -9.89 10.33
C HIS A 442 -3.58 -11.07 10.23
N GLY A 443 -3.40 -11.94 9.23
CA GLY A 443 -4.17 -13.20 9.09
C GLY A 443 -5.34 -13.13 8.08
N GLY A 444 -5.37 -12.12 7.21
CA GLY A 444 -6.34 -12.04 6.12
C GLY A 444 -7.74 -11.62 6.57
N GLU A 445 -8.77 -12.33 6.06
CA GLU A 445 -10.17 -12.03 6.38
C GLU A 445 -10.51 -12.33 7.84
N PRO A 446 -11.51 -11.64 8.43
CA PRO A 446 -11.83 -11.73 9.86
C PRO A 446 -11.99 -13.15 10.41
N VAL A 447 -12.57 -14.07 9.61
CA VAL A 447 -12.78 -15.46 10.00
C VAL A 447 -11.48 -16.25 10.07
N GLY A 448 -10.60 -16.13 9.08
CA GLY A 448 -9.31 -16.80 9.07
C GLY A 448 -8.45 -16.38 10.27
N ARG A 449 -8.38 -15.07 10.52
CA ARG A 449 -7.74 -14.49 11.70
C ARG A 449 -8.34 -15.02 13.01
N MET A 450 -9.67 -15.06 13.10
CA MET A 450 -10.35 -15.61 14.29
C MET A 450 -9.95 -17.07 14.54
N VAL A 451 -9.97 -17.92 13.51
CA VAL A 451 -9.61 -19.34 13.64
C VAL A 451 -8.15 -19.50 14.07
N VAL A 452 -7.22 -18.77 13.44
CA VAL A 452 -5.80 -18.82 13.80
C VAL A 452 -5.59 -18.40 15.26
N ASN A 453 -6.21 -17.30 15.69
CA ASN A 453 -6.06 -16.79 17.05
C ASN A 453 -6.70 -17.73 18.09
N THR A 454 -7.92 -18.24 17.85
CA THR A 454 -8.62 -19.14 18.78
C THR A 454 -7.86 -20.46 19.00
N LEU A 455 -7.07 -20.89 18.02
CA LEU A 455 -6.23 -22.09 18.14
C LEU A 455 -4.89 -21.83 18.86
N GLY A 456 -4.73 -20.66 19.48
CA GLY A 456 -3.55 -20.28 20.25
C GLY A 456 -2.34 -19.94 19.38
N ASN A 457 -2.60 -19.42 18.17
CA ASN A 457 -1.57 -19.02 17.22
C ASN A 457 -1.61 -17.53 16.94
N SER A 458 -2.01 -16.68 17.89
CA SER A 458 -1.92 -15.23 17.69
C SER A 458 -0.45 -14.77 17.57
N PRO A 459 -0.18 -13.60 16.95
CA PRO A 459 1.17 -13.04 16.84
C PRO A 459 1.96 -13.04 18.15
N ALA A 460 1.31 -12.67 19.26
CA ALA A 460 1.96 -12.66 20.56
C ALA A 460 2.23 -14.06 21.13
N GLU A 461 1.31 -15.01 20.99
CA GLU A 461 1.56 -16.38 21.46
C GLU A 461 2.66 -17.07 20.66
N ILE A 462 2.82 -16.72 19.38
CA ILE A 462 3.92 -17.19 18.53
C ILE A 462 5.21 -16.47 18.92
N GLY A 463 5.16 -15.15 19.14
CA GLY A 463 6.28 -14.33 19.61
C GLY A 463 6.85 -14.86 20.93
N GLU A 464 5.99 -15.08 21.93
CA GLU A 464 6.32 -15.64 23.23
C GLU A 464 6.97 -17.03 23.10
N ARG A 465 6.34 -17.97 22.37
CA ARG A 465 6.89 -19.32 22.18
C ARG A 465 8.24 -19.33 21.46
N SER A 466 8.47 -18.36 20.59
CA SER A 466 9.74 -18.25 19.86
C SER A 466 10.87 -17.64 20.69
N GLY A 467 10.55 -16.88 21.75
CA GLY A 467 11.52 -16.07 22.50
C GLY A 467 12.12 -14.88 21.72
N LEU A 468 11.76 -14.70 20.44
CA LEU A 468 12.35 -13.69 19.57
C LEU A 468 11.95 -12.27 20.00
N THR A 469 10.71 -12.05 20.44
CA THR A 469 10.27 -10.75 20.94
C THR A 469 11.09 -10.30 22.16
N GLU A 470 11.33 -11.22 23.11
CA GLU A 470 12.15 -10.93 24.30
C GLU A 470 13.59 -10.56 23.92
N LEU A 471 14.16 -11.27 22.94
CA LEU A 471 15.48 -10.94 22.38
C LEU A 471 15.54 -9.52 21.83
N VAL A 472 14.52 -9.10 21.08
CA VAL A 472 14.45 -7.74 20.52
C VAL A 472 14.40 -6.71 21.64
N LEU A 473 13.59 -6.96 22.67
CA LEU A 473 13.45 -6.07 23.82
C LEU A 473 14.76 -5.94 24.62
N LYS A 474 15.45 -7.05 24.91
CA LYS A 474 16.77 -7.05 25.57
C LYS A 474 17.79 -6.25 24.76
N ARG A 475 17.83 -6.46 23.44
CA ARG A 475 18.74 -5.74 22.54
C ARG A 475 18.42 -4.25 22.46
N ALA A 476 17.14 -3.88 22.45
CA ALA A 476 16.71 -2.48 22.46
C ALA A 476 17.13 -1.76 23.75
N GLN A 477 17.27 -2.49 24.86
CA GLN A 477 17.78 -2.00 26.15
C GLN A 477 19.31 -2.00 26.24
N GLY A 478 20.03 -2.44 25.18
CA GLY A 478 21.49 -2.52 25.17
C GLY A 478 22.05 -3.69 25.99
N ILE A 479 21.20 -4.65 26.37
CA ILE A 479 21.64 -5.86 27.08
C ILE A 479 22.26 -6.80 26.04
N PRO A 480 23.54 -7.19 26.18
CA PRO A 480 24.16 -8.16 25.28
C PRO A 480 23.53 -9.53 25.50
N ASN A 481 23.18 -10.20 24.41
CA ASN A 481 22.66 -11.58 24.46
C ASN A 481 23.83 -12.56 24.55
N SER A 482 23.73 -13.56 25.43
CA SER A 482 24.49 -14.81 25.25
C SER A 482 23.78 -15.65 24.19
N GLU A 483 24.51 -16.10 23.17
CA GLU A 483 23.95 -16.92 22.06
C GLU A 483 23.25 -18.21 22.56
N ASP A 484 23.60 -18.68 23.75
CA ASP A 484 23.06 -19.90 24.39
C ASP A 484 21.67 -19.73 25.04
N GLU A 485 21.13 -18.51 25.17
CA GLU A 485 19.87 -18.26 25.91
C GLU A 485 18.59 -18.38 25.06
N LEU A 486 18.70 -18.55 23.74
CA LEU A 486 17.52 -18.59 22.88
C LEU A 486 16.89 -19.99 22.79
N PRO A 487 15.56 -20.11 22.97
CA PRO A 487 14.86 -21.36 22.67
C PRO A 487 15.10 -21.77 21.21
N GLN A 488 15.74 -22.91 20.99
CA GLN A 488 15.91 -23.48 19.66
C GLN A 488 14.60 -24.14 19.20
N MET A 489 13.60 -23.33 18.85
CA MET A 489 12.35 -23.83 18.28
C MET A 489 12.32 -23.60 16.76
N PRO A 490 12.36 -24.67 15.93
CA PRO A 490 12.17 -24.57 14.49
C PRO A 490 10.86 -23.85 14.15
N SER A 491 10.84 -23.09 13.04
CA SER A 491 9.68 -22.26 12.67
C SER A 491 8.37 -23.04 12.59
N LYS A 492 8.40 -24.28 12.08
CA LYS A 492 7.22 -25.15 11.94
C LYS A 492 6.61 -25.55 13.28
N ASP A 493 7.42 -25.70 14.31
CA ASP A 493 6.96 -26.15 15.64
C ASP A 493 6.35 -24.99 16.45
N ARG A 494 6.54 -23.75 15.96
CA ARG A 494 5.87 -22.57 16.52
C ARG A 494 4.37 -22.60 16.24
N LEU A 495 3.89 -23.20 15.14
CA LEU A 495 2.48 -23.14 14.76
C LEU A 495 1.71 -24.42 15.13
N ARG A 496 0.70 -24.31 15.99
CA ARG A 496 -0.22 -25.42 16.26
C ARG A 496 -1.06 -25.72 15.01
N PHE A 497 -1.31 -26.98 14.72
CA PHE A 497 -2.09 -27.42 13.55
C PHE A 497 -1.51 -26.97 12.20
N TYR A 498 -0.18 -26.86 12.09
CA TYR A 498 0.49 -26.42 10.87
C TYR A 498 -0.02 -27.09 9.59
N ASN A 499 -0.12 -28.43 9.58
CA ASN A 499 -0.55 -29.19 8.40
C ASN A 499 -1.98 -28.84 7.96
N PHE A 500 -2.87 -28.57 8.92
CA PHE A 500 -4.24 -28.14 8.63
C PHE A 500 -4.22 -26.77 7.96
N PHE A 501 -3.51 -25.78 8.52
CA PHE A 501 -3.42 -24.44 7.91
C PHE A 501 -2.77 -24.46 6.53
N ALA A 502 -1.67 -25.19 6.35
CA ALA A 502 -1.01 -25.36 5.06
C ALA A 502 -1.96 -25.94 4.00
N PHE A 503 -2.74 -26.96 4.35
CA PHE A 503 -3.76 -27.51 3.47
C PHE A 503 -4.86 -26.49 3.17
N SER A 504 -5.44 -25.85 4.19
CA SER A 504 -6.53 -24.88 4.02
C SER A 504 -6.14 -23.70 3.14
N MET A 505 -4.91 -23.19 3.27
CA MET A 505 -4.40 -22.11 2.43
C MET A 505 -4.28 -22.51 0.97
N GLY A 506 -3.64 -23.65 0.67
CA GLY A 506 -3.52 -24.15 -0.70
C GLY A 506 -4.89 -24.44 -1.31
N PHE A 507 -5.77 -25.10 -0.55
CA PHE A 507 -7.12 -25.45 -0.99
C PHE A 507 -7.97 -24.21 -1.29
N GLY A 508 -8.03 -23.25 -0.37
CA GLY A 508 -8.85 -22.04 -0.52
C GLY A 508 -8.43 -21.18 -1.71
N LEU A 509 -7.12 -21.03 -1.96
CA LEU A 509 -6.61 -20.26 -3.09
C LEU A 509 -6.87 -20.94 -4.43
N SER A 510 -6.67 -22.26 -4.50
CA SER A 510 -6.84 -23.02 -5.75
C SER A 510 -8.29 -23.12 -6.24
N HIS A 511 -9.26 -23.04 -5.32
CA HIS A 511 -10.69 -23.19 -5.59
C HIS A 511 -11.49 -21.87 -5.54
N SER A 512 -10.80 -20.72 -5.49
CA SER A 512 -11.45 -19.41 -5.45
C SER A 512 -11.91 -18.96 -6.84
N HIS A 513 -13.22 -18.74 -7.02
CA HIS A 513 -13.79 -18.24 -8.28
C HIS A 513 -13.26 -16.86 -8.68
N ARG A 514 -12.97 -16.00 -7.70
CA ARG A 514 -12.54 -14.61 -7.97
C ARG A 514 -11.17 -14.53 -8.63
N ILE A 515 -10.27 -15.46 -8.30
CA ILE A 515 -8.85 -15.40 -8.68
C ILE A 515 -8.40 -16.61 -9.51
N GLY A 516 -9.23 -17.65 -9.65
CA GLY A 516 -8.89 -18.86 -10.39
C GLY A 516 -8.61 -18.65 -11.88
N HIS A 517 -9.03 -17.51 -12.46
CA HIS A 517 -8.80 -17.17 -13.86
C HIS A 517 -7.52 -16.36 -14.11
N VAL A 518 -6.79 -15.98 -13.06
CA VAL A 518 -5.55 -15.20 -13.21
C VAL A 518 -4.48 -16.08 -13.85
N LEU A 519 -3.99 -15.71 -15.03
CA LEU A 519 -2.85 -16.39 -15.67
C LEU A 519 -1.55 -16.04 -14.96
N SER A 520 -0.66 -17.02 -14.87
CA SER A 520 0.70 -16.84 -14.32
C SER A 520 1.53 -15.89 -15.18
N PRO A 521 2.44 -15.09 -14.56
CA PRO A 521 3.40 -14.27 -15.29
C PRO A 521 4.50 -15.18 -15.88
N ALA A 522 4.16 -15.86 -16.96
CA ALA A 522 4.96 -16.91 -17.57
C ALA A 522 5.07 -16.67 -19.07
N GLU A 523 6.19 -17.07 -19.66
CA GLU A 523 6.37 -17.09 -21.11
C GLU A 523 6.78 -18.48 -21.58
N ARG A 524 6.43 -18.78 -22.83
CA ARG A 524 6.84 -20.02 -23.48
C ARG A 524 8.23 -19.85 -24.06
N ILE A 525 9.11 -20.80 -23.76
CA ILE A 525 10.47 -20.81 -24.31
C ILE A 525 10.37 -21.10 -25.81
N LYS A 526 11.11 -20.34 -26.61
CA LYS A 526 11.20 -20.53 -28.05
C LYS A 526 12.52 -21.23 -28.40
N ASP A 527 12.50 -22.06 -29.45
CA ASP A 527 13.70 -22.66 -30.02
C ASP A 527 14.52 -21.62 -30.82
N GLU A 528 15.64 -22.05 -31.41
CA GLU A 528 16.53 -21.21 -32.23
C GLU A 528 15.84 -20.59 -33.44
N ASN A 529 14.76 -21.21 -33.92
CA ASN A 529 13.96 -20.74 -35.06
C ASN A 529 12.77 -19.86 -34.62
N GLY A 530 12.63 -19.59 -33.32
CA GLY A 530 11.53 -18.81 -32.76
C GLY A 530 10.23 -19.59 -32.55
N ASN A 531 10.22 -20.91 -32.76
CA ASN A 531 9.04 -21.75 -32.54
C ASN A 531 8.83 -22.05 -31.05
N PRO A 532 7.58 -22.08 -30.57
CA PRO A 532 7.28 -22.43 -29.18
C PRO A 532 7.69 -23.87 -28.85
N THR A 533 8.35 -24.06 -27.71
CA THR A 533 8.71 -25.38 -27.16
C THR A 533 7.69 -25.88 -26.14
N ASP A 534 7.88 -27.10 -25.66
CA ASP A 534 7.13 -27.70 -24.55
C ASP A 534 7.59 -27.22 -23.16
N TYR A 535 8.27 -26.08 -23.08
CA TYR A 535 8.74 -25.51 -21.82
C TYR A 535 8.23 -24.09 -21.62
N ILE A 536 7.96 -23.75 -20.37
CA ILE A 536 7.67 -22.38 -19.94
C ILE A 536 8.66 -21.97 -18.86
N ARG A 537 8.79 -20.66 -18.66
CA ARG A 537 9.55 -20.06 -17.57
C ARG A 537 8.84 -18.83 -17.01
N PRO A 538 9.12 -18.40 -15.77
CA PRO A 538 8.58 -17.18 -15.22
C PRO A 538 9.09 -15.94 -15.97
N ILE A 539 8.38 -14.81 -15.85
CA ILE A 539 8.81 -13.48 -16.33
C ILE A 539 9.32 -12.68 -15.13
N PRO A 540 10.65 -12.60 -14.89
CA PRO A 540 11.23 -11.99 -13.68
C PRO A 540 11.06 -10.47 -13.61
N THR A 541 10.69 -9.83 -14.72
CA THR A 541 10.40 -8.39 -14.80
C THR A 541 8.94 -8.05 -14.49
N SER A 542 8.09 -9.06 -14.25
CA SER A 542 6.70 -8.83 -13.87
C SER A 542 6.59 -8.31 -12.44
N ARG A 543 5.48 -7.61 -12.14
CA ARG A 543 5.20 -7.08 -10.79
C ARG A 543 5.21 -8.13 -9.67
N PHE A 544 4.96 -9.41 -10.01
CA PHE A 544 4.99 -10.52 -9.05
C PHE A 544 6.41 -10.75 -8.47
N PHE A 545 7.43 -10.25 -9.17
CA PHE A 545 8.80 -10.22 -8.70
C PHE A 545 9.14 -8.82 -8.18
N VAL A 546 9.11 -7.82 -9.07
CA VAL A 546 9.67 -6.50 -8.75
C VAL A 546 8.92 -5.74 -7.65
N ASP A 547 7.62 -6.01 -7.46
CA ASP A 547 6.88 -5.43 -6.32
C ASP A 547 6.89 -6.35 -5.10
N ASP A 548 6.41 -7.58 -5.28
CA ASP A 548 6.10 -8.47 -4.15
C ASP A 548 7.35 -9.02 -3.44
N LEU A 549 8.47 -9.18 -4.17
CA LEU A 549 9.72 -9.65 -3.58
C LEU A 549 10.50 -8.49 -2.94
N ASN A 550 10.86 -7.49 -3.74
CA ASN A 550 11.74 -6.39 -3.34
C ASN A 550 11.12 -5.51 -2.26
N HIS A 551 9.82 -5.25 -2.39
CA HIS A 551 9.10 -4.38 -1.47
C HIS A 551 8.26 -5.16 -0.47
N GLY A 552 8.40 -6.49 -0.43
CA GLY A 552 7.66 -7.37 0.47
C GLY A 552 8.55 -8.26 1.30
N LEU A 553 8.88 -9.46 0.81
CA LEU A 553 9.69 -10.40 1.58
C LEU A 553 11.06 -9.85 1.97
N CYS A 554 11.70 -9.06 1.10
CA CYS A 554 12.99 -8.43 1.44
C CYS A 554 12.85 -7.49 2.64
N VAL A 555 11.76 -6.71 2.71
CA VAL A 555 11.46 -5.82 3.85
C VAL A 555 11.38 -6.60 5.16
N GLN A 556 10.73 -7.77 5.14
CA GLN A 556 10.58 -8.61 6.32
C GLN A 556 11.92 -9.18 6.79
N LEU A 557 12.75 -9.67 5.86
CA LEU A 557 14.11 -10.12 6.17
C LEU A 557 14.97 -8.98 6.70
N GLY A 558 14.86 -7.78 6.11
CA GLY A 558 15.57 -6.59 6.57
C GLY A 558 15.22 -6.22 8.01
N LEU A 559 13.92 -6.20 8.35
CA LEU A 559 13.49 -5.95 9.72
C LEU A 559 13.93 -7.08 10.67
N GLY A 560 13.83 -8.35 10.27
CA GLY A 560 14.33 -9.49 11.04
C GLY A 560 15.82 -9.39 11.35
N GLU A 561 16.65 -9.06 10.37
CA GLU A 561 18.09 -8.85 10.55
C GLU A 561 18.38 -7.69 11.51
N MET A 562 17.65 -6.58 11.37
CA MET A 562 17.77 -5.41 12.24
C MET A 562 17.41 -5.75 13.70
N PHE A 563 16.42 -6.61 13.88
CA PHE A 563 15.97 -7.13 15.17
C PHE A 563 16.92 -8.17 15.75
N GLY A 564 17.89 -8.64 14.97
CA GLY A 564 18.89 -9.61 15.40
C GLY A 564 18.44 -11.05 15.30
N PHE A 565 17.42 -11.33 14.47
CA PHE A 565 17.03 -12.70 14.17
C PHE A 565 18.16 -13.38 13.40
N ASP A 566 18.38 -14.66 13.68
CA ASP A 566 19.24 -15.47 12.81
C ASP A 566 18.40 -15.94 11.64
N LEU A 567 18.41 -15.20 10.53
CA LEU A 567 17.48 -15.41 9.42
C LEU A 567 17.51 -16.84 8.85
N GLU A 568 18.65 -17.54 8.91
CA GLU A 568 18.77 -18.93 8.45
C GLU A 568 18.03 -19.92 9.37
N ARG A 569 17.94 -19.60 10.67
CA ARG A 569 17.20 -20.40 11.66
C ARG A 569 15.75 -19.95 11.80
N ASP A 570 15.53 -18.63 11.85
CA ASP A 570 14.29 -18.02 12.30
C ASP A 570 13.34 -17.67 11.16
N MET A 571 13.85 -17.46 9.95
CA MET A 571 13.08 -17.15 8.74
C MET A 571 13.47 -18.02 7.51
N PRO A 572 13.65 -19.35 7.66
CA PRO A 572 14.20 -20.20 6.61
C PRO A 572 13.31 -20.29 5.36
N ALA A 573 11.98 -20.27 5.49
CA ALA A 573 11.07 -20.34 4.35
C ALA A 573 11.10 -19.03 3.55
N THR A 574 11.09 -17.89 4.24
CA THR A 574 11.24 -16.57 3.61
C THR A 574 12.57 -16.49 2.86
N LEU A 575 13.66 -16.91 3.50
CA LEU A 575 15.00 -16.88 2.91
C LEU A 575 15.12 -17.82 1.70
N TYR A 576 14.52 -19.01 1.76
CA TYR A 576 14.45 -19.95 0.64
C TYR A 576 13.75 -19.33 -0.57
N VAL A 577 12.55 -18.74 -0.37
CA VAL A 577 11.79 -18.11 -1.47
C VAL A 577 12.59 -16.96 -2.07
N VAL A 578 13.15 -16.07 -1.25
CA VAL A 578 13.92 -14.92 -1.75
C VAL A 578 15.16 -15.37 -2.53
N ARG A 579 15.96 -16.29 -1.97
CA ARG A 579 17.17 -16.82 -2.64
C ARG A 579 16.85 -17.54 -3.95
N ARG A 580 15.70 -18.22 -4.05
CA ARG A 580 15.26 -18.88 -5.30
C ARG A 580 14.86 -17.84 -6.34
N LEU A 581 13.98 -16.90 -6.00
CA LEU A 581 13.45 -15.93 -6.96
C LEU A 581 14.49 -14.89 -7.40
N GLN A 582 15.39 -14.45 -6.51
CA GLN A 582 16.45 -13.50 -6.89
C GLN A 582 17.39 -14.09 -7.94
N LYS A 583 17.66 -15.42 -7.90
CA LYS A 583 18.47 -16.10 -8.92
C LYS A 583 17.82 -15.98 -10.30
N TRP A 584 16.50 -16.19 -10.39
CA TRP A 584 15.75 -16.04 -11.63
C TRP A 584 15.76 -14.60 -12.15
N MET A 585 15.83 -13.62 -11.25
CA MET A 585 15.95 -12.21 -11.58
C MET A 585 17.39 -11.79 -11.95
N GLY A 586 18.40 -12.63 -11.70
CA GLY A 586 19.81 -12.25 -11.81
C GLY A 586 20.25 -11.23 -10.75
N LYS A 587 19.57 -11.21 -9.60
CA LYS A 587 19.74 -10.23 -8.52
C LYS A 587 20.24 -10.89 -7.23
N GLU A 588 20.76 -10.06 -6.32
CA GLU A 588 21.20 -10.42 -4.98
C GLU A 588 20.63 -9.44 -3.96
N PHE A 589 19.42 -9.72 -3.48
CA PHE A 589 18.77 -8.97 -2.38
C PHE A 589 19.15 -9.50 -1.00
N VAL A 590 19.54 -10.78 -0.94
CA VAL A 590 20.18 -11.38 0.22
C VAL A 590 21.38 -12.23 -0.21
N LEU A 591 22.38 -12.35 0.66
CA LEU A 591 23.54 -13.20 0.42
C LEU A 591 23.14 -14.69 0.32
N PRO A 592 23.82 -15.47 -0.56
CA PRO A 592 23.51 -16.88 -0.78
C PRO A 592 23.78 -17.77 0.44
N SER A 593 24.70 -17.35 1.32
CA SER A 593 25.02 -18.00 2.59
C SER A 593 25.54 -16.96 3.60
N LYS A 594 25.40 -17.26 4.89
CA LYS A 594 25.99 -16.45 5.96
C LYS A 594 27.51 -16.53 5.89
N GLN A 595 28.16 -15.37 5.76
CA GLN A 595 29.62 -15.23 5.75
C GLN A 595 30.07 -14.55 7.05
N PRO A 596 31.22 -14.94 7.65
CA PRO A 596 31.71 -14.29 8.86
C PRO A 596 31.85 -12.77 8.67
N GLY A 597 31.29 -12.00 9.60
CA GLY A 597 31.34 -10.54 9.59
C GLY A 597 30.41 -9.85 8.59
N LYS A 598 29.61 -10.59 7.81
CA LYS A 598 28.62 -10.02 6.89
C LYS A 598 27.19 -10.27 7.34
N LYS A 599 26.35 -9.28 7.07
CA LYS A 599 24.90 -9.29 7.19
C LYS A 599 24.28 -9.83 5.90
N LEU A 600 23.27 -10.69 6.03
CA LEU A 600 22.62 -11.34 4.89
C LEU A 600 21.88 -10.35 4.00
N VAL A 601 21.24 -9.32 4.58
CA VAL A 601 20.46 -8.32 3.85
C VAL A 601 21.29 -7.06 3.62
N ALA A 602 21.85 -6.47 4.68
CA ALA A 602 22.51 -5.16 4.60
C ALA A 602 23.74 -5.13 3.67
N ASP A 603 24.42 -6.26 3.47
CA ASP A 603 25.61 -6.36 2.61
C ASP A 603 25.32 -6.96 1.22
N ALA A 604 24.04 -7.15 0.87
CA ALA A 604 23.65 -7.70 -0.43
C ALA A 604 23.83 -6.66 -1.56
N ARG A 605 24.30 -7.11 -2.73
CA ARG A 605 24.65 -6.22 -3.84
C ARG A 605 23.51 -5.31 -4.30
N ASP A 606 22.30 -5.85 -4.41
CA ASP A 606 21.16 -5.16 -5.02
C ASP A 606 20.17 -4.62 -3.96
N LEU A 607 20.65 -4.38 -2.73
CA LEU A 607 19.86 -3.82 -1.61
C LEU A 607 19.12 -2.53 -1.99
N ALA A 608 19.75 -1.68 -2.80
CA ALA A 608 19.20 -0.41 -3.27
C ALA A 608 18.03 -0.55 -4.27
N GLU A 609 17.62 -1.77 -4.62
CA GLU A 609 16.39 -2.01 -5.39
C GLU A 609 15.23 -2.48 -4.51
N THR A 610 15.43 -2.50 -3.19
CA THR A 610 14.44 -2.96 -2.21
C THR A 610 13.88 -1.81 -1.38
N SER A 611 12.71 -2.02 -0.77
CA SER A 611 12.16 -1.10 0.24
C SER A 611 12.64 -1.44 1.66
N THR A 612 13.72 -2.20 1.82
CA THR A 612 14.23 -2.52 3.16
C THR A 612 14.68 -1.24 3.87
N PRO A 613 14.49 -1.11 5.20
CA PRO A 613 15.03 0.02 5.95
C PRO A 613 16.53 0.27 5.72
N GLN A 614 17.31 -0.81 5.59
CA GLN A 614 18.75 -0.75 5.30
C GLN A 614 19.07 -0.08 3.97
N GLY A 615 18.22 -0.26 2.94
CA GLY A 615 18.34 0.47 1.68
C GLY A 615 18.30 1.99 1.88
N PHE A 616 17.58 2.46 2.90
CA PHE A 616 17.47 3.87 3.30
C PHE A 616 18.48 4.28 4.38
N GLY A 617 19.50 3.46 4.65
CA GLY A 617 20.56 3.76 5.62
C GLY A 617 20.13 3.53 7.07
N VAL A 618 18.99 2.88 7.31
CA VAL A 618 18.48 2.54 8.64
C VAL A 618 18.97 1.13 9.00
N ASN A 619 19.96 1.03 9.87
CA ASN A 619 20.69 -0.22 10.14
C ASN A 619 20.50 -0.76 11.57
N SER A 620 19.75 -0.06 12.40
CA SER A 620 19.48 -0.41 13.79
C SER A 620 18.07 -0.05 14.23
N ILE A 621 17.62 -0.67 15.32
CA ILE A 621 16.30 -0.46 15.92
C ILE A 621 16.09 1.01 16.33
N GLN A 622 17.11 1.63 16.93
CA GLN A 622 17.06 3.03 17.35
C GLN A 622 17.02 3.99 16.15
N GLU A 623 17.72 3.65 15.06
CA GLU A 623 17.60 4.36 13.79
C GLU A 623 16.22 4.25 13.19
N LEU A 624 15.61 3.06 13.21
CA LEU A 624 14.25 2.85 12.72
C LEU A 624 13.26 3.73 13.49
N ARG A 625 13.33 3.76 14.82
CA ARG A 625 12.49 4.65 15.64
C ARG A 625 12.68 6.12 15.26
N SER A 626 13.93 6.56 15.10
CA SER A 626 14.24 7.96 14.74
C SER A 626 13.72 8.32 13.35
N PHE A 627 13.87 7.39 12.40
CA PHE A 627 13.41 7.54 11.03
C PHE A 627 11.87 7.60 10.93
N LEU A 628 11.17 6.76 11.68
CA LEU A 628 9.70 6.75 11.75
C LEU A 628 9.12 7.99 12.43
N GLN A 629 9.93 8.83 13.09
CA GLN A 629 9.49 10.10 13.66
C GLN A 629 9.68 11.31 12.71
N LEU A 630 10.29 11.13 11.54
CA LEU A 630 10.31 12.17 10.49
C LEU A 630 8.88 12.48 10.02
N SER A 631 8.61 13.64 9.44
CA SER A 631 7.35 13.80 8.70
C SER A 631 7.48 13.12 7.33
N PRO A 632 6.51 12.30 6.90
CA PRO A 632 6.53 11.74 5.56
C PRO A 632 6.31 12.76 4.44
N ILE A 633 5.84 13.96 4.78
CA ILE A 633 5.58 15.07 3.85
C ILE A 633 6.56 16.24 4.06
N GLY A 634 7.70 15.97 4.71
CA GLY A 634 8.78 16.95 4.83
C GLY A 634 8.48 18.15 5.72
N GLU A 635 7.50 18.03 6.62
CA GLU A 635 7.38 18.93 7.78
C GLU A 635 8.44 18.52 8.83
N ASP A 636 9.01 19.46 9.58
CA ASP A 636 10.12 19.25 10.52
C ASP A 636 11.52 19.04 9.90
N GLY A 637 12.47 19.86 10.37
CA GLY A 637 13.90 19.82 10.05
C GLY A 637 14.70 18.98 11.04
N ARG A 638 14.45 17.66 11.10
CA ARG A 638 15.24 16.75 11.95
C ARG A 638 16.55 16.40 11.25
N ILE A 639 17.45 17.38 11.24
CA ILE A 639 18.69 17.43 10.44
C ILE A 639 19.48 16.10 10.49
N LEU A 640 19.67 15.48 11.65
CA LEU A 640 20.49 14.27 11.79
C LEU A 640 19.88 13.04 11.10
N ALA A 641 18.57 12.83 11.24
CA ALA A 641 17.88 11.71 10.60
C ALA A 641 17.78 11.93 9.08
N GLU A 642 17.58 13.18 8.65
CA GLU A 642 17.61 13.58 7.24
C GLU A 642 18.98 13.37 6.61
N GLN A 643 20.06 13.78 7.29
CA GLN A 643 21.44 13.59 6.82
C GLN A 643 21.75 12.11 6.56
N ARG A 644 21.27 11.20 7.41
CA ARG A 644 21.45 9.75 7.20
C ARG A 644 20.71 9.25 5.97
N VAL A 645 19.47 9.70 5.78
CA VAL A 645 18.70 9.40 4.56
C VAL A 645 19.45 9.87 3.32
N LEU A 646 20.02 11.08 3.35
CA LEU A 646 20.80 11.66 2.25
C LEU A 646 22.12 10.90 1.98
N GLN A 647 22.64 10.17 2.96
CA GLN A 647 23.86 9.35 2.84
C GLN A 647 23.56 7.87 2.52
N SER A 648 22.28 7.48 2.41
CA SER A 648 21.90 6.08 2.28
C SER A 648 22.25 5.46 0.92
N PRO A 649 22.36 4.12 0.81
CA PRO A 649 22.65 3.44 -0.46
C PRO A 649 21.65 3.78 -1.59
N LEU A 650 20.36 3.91 -1.25
CA LEU A 650 19.31 4.31 -2.20
C LEU A 650 19.51 5.72 -2.77
N VAL A 651 20.14 6.61 -2.00
CA VAL A 651 20.34 8.01 -2.36
C VAL A 651 21.73 8.26 -2.95
N GLY A 652 22.77 7.68 -2.36
CA GLY A 652 24.17 7.88 -2.73
C GLY A 652 24.58 7.24 -4.06
N ASN A 653 23.88 6.20 -4.52
CA ASN A 653 24.16 5.51 -5.79
C ASN A 653 23.41 6.10 -7.00
N GLN A 654 22.50 7.05 -6.79
CA GLN A 654 21.97 7.79 -7.92
C GLN A 654 22.97 8.88 -8.30
N PRO A 655 23.32 9.05 -9.60
CA PRO A 655 24.15 10.16 -10.01
C PRO A 655 23.49 11.43 -9.49
N GLN A 656 24.11 12.07 -8.50
CA GLN A 656 23.71 13.38 -8.08
C GLN A 656 23.82 14.25 -9.33
N ILE A 657 22.69 14.68 -9.87
CA ILE A 657 22.64 15.90 -10.65
C ILE A 657 22.98 17.00 -9.65
N ARG A 658 24.28 17.13 -9.33
CA ARG A 658 24.84 18.31 -8.70
C ARG A 658 24.70 19.39 -9.76
N SER A 659 23.56 20.08 -9.77
CA SER A 659 23.52 21.39 -10.37
C SER A 659 24.61 22.20 -9.67
N LYS A 660 25.66 22.55 -10.41
CA LYS A 660 26.47 23.71 -10.07
C LYS A 660 25.50 24.89 -10.06
N LEU A 661 25.12 25.36 -8.86
CA LEU A 661 24.82 26.74 -8.49
C LEU A 661 24.52 26.80 -6.99
#